data_AF-A0A0S4WLH1-F1
#
_entry.id   AF-A0A0S4WLH1-F1
#
_cell.length_a   1.000
_cell.length_b   1.000
_cell.length_c   1.000
_cell.angle_alpha   90.00
_cell.angle_beta   90.00
_cell.angle_gamma   90.00
#
_symmetry.space_group_name_H-M   'P 1'
#
loop_
_entity.id
_entity.type
_entity.pdbx_description
1 polymer ?
#
loop_
_entity_poly.entity_id
_entity_poly.type
_entity_poly.pdbx_seq_one_letter_code
_entity_poly.pdbx_strand_id
1 'polypeptide(L)'
;MAALFAGSAFDFKHPKPQHHTESTQRKQGNVPELEAYEYAGHYGFPKEDPRGIGLLNLRREEIEAHAEQYQAEGNNASVASGLWFELFGHFSNTERAEDNQYLIVEASHSASNNYLAELGRQGGHEAPLFAGRKGEYRNRFTAIKRSVPWRSGRGRNSIDVKVERHQSATVVAAGGLGALDVDEHGRVLIWFHWDREGKYSARVRVASNWAGGETGMVSWPRAGSEVLVIALDGNPDHFLIIGVVHNAHRMPPWQLPAQGALMGIRSRELTTDGGNDPGGSSNHLVLDDTAGRIQAQLRSDHLNSTLSLGHITRIDGTAGRQNPRGQGFALDTEGHGASRAAGGMQVTTETSPGGQGNMMDVGAPMARLTVAREMHERLAEAALTAGVQAADDQGDVVKQLHQQNADLKGNGGDPAQGQFPEFQQPHLMLASPAGIESSTAGSTHQQSNAHHAITSGGHASIASGRSFLASAKDAIRLFAYRLGLKLVAASGDIDMQALKNGINILAKLEIRMEGKRVDITGLDGVRINGGGSYIDVSAAGIVHGTNGAFQVHAGNHSFAGPDSRPVVSHAVTSALKPDEPLPVVDALGNRVPDSHVIVRPGQDETRTAIEGGKVAPDASLDHHIIRCWRPRRG
;
A
#
# COMPACT_ATOMS: atom_id res chain seq x y z
N MET A 1 50.21 44.19 -2.12
CA MET A 1 49.84 43.34 -3.28
C MET A 1 49.48 41.98 -2.79
N ALA A 2 48.40 41.39 -3.29
CA ALA A 2 48.23 39.94 -3.16
C ALA A 2 49.28 39.25 -4.04
N ALA A 3 49.99 38.26 -3.50
CA ALA A 3 50.93 37.40 -4.23
C ALA A 3 50.26 36.10 -4.71
N LEU A 4 49.03 35.86 -4.24
CA LEU A 4 48.24 34.67 -4.50
C LEU A 4 46.78 35.06 -4.71
N PHE A 5 46.16 34.57 -5.79
CA PHE A 5 44.71 34.62 -5.97
C PHE A 5 44.15 33.20 -5.84
N ALA A 6 43.19 33.01 -4.94
CA ALA A 6 42.52 31.74 -4.74
C ALA A 6 41.03 31.89 -5.00
N GLY A 7 40.47 30.95 -5.76
CA GLY A 7 39.05 30.86 -6.04
C GLY A 7 38.48 29.54 -5.55
N SER A 8 37.24 29.55 -5.09
CA SER A 8 36.47 28.33 -4.89
C SER A 8 35.08 28.39 -5.52
N ALA A 9 34.54 27.22 -5.88
CA ALA A 9 33.29 27.09 -6.59
C ALA A 9 32.53 25.82 -6.16
N PHE A 10 31.21 25.82 -6.34
CA PHE A 10 30.37 24.65 -6.05
C PHE A 10 29.33 24.39 -7.14
N ASP A 11 29.41 23.22 -7.77
CA ASP A 11 28.42 22.73 -8.71
C ASP A 11 27.61 21.60 -8.07
N PHE A 12 26.28 21.73 -8.01
CA PHE A 12 25.45 20.67 -7.43
C PHE A 12 25.44 19.40 -8.31
N LYS A 13 25.75 19.49 -9.60
CA LYS A 13 25.91 18.34 -10.49
C LYS A 13 27.22 17.61 -10.25
N HIS A 14 28.21 18.29 -9.67
CA HIS A 14 29.49 17.74 -9.24
C HIS A 14 29.72 18.17 -7.78
N PRO A 15 29.00 17.59 -6.80
CA PRO A 15 28.82 18.14 -5.45
C PRO A 15 30.06 17.99 -4.55
N LYS A 16 31.19 18.50 -5.02
CA LYS A 16 32.46 18.61 -4.33
C LYS A 16 32.97 20.03 -4.55
N PRO A 17 33.33 20.76 -3.48
CA PRO A 17 33.90 22.08 -3.62
C PRO A 17 35.18 21.99 -4.47
N GLN A 18 35.29 22.88 -5.44
CA GLN A 18 36.49 23.01 -6.26
C GLN A 18 37.29 24.20 -5.75
N HIS A 19 38.60 24.03 -5.65
CA HIS A 19 39.54 25.06 -5.22
C HIS A 19 40.63 25.20 -6.27
N HIS A 20 40.97 26.43 -6.62
CA HIS A 20 42.04 26.69 -7.55
C HIS A 20 42.79 27.94 -7.11
N THR A 21 44.11 27.87 -7.24
CA THR A 21 45.02 28.89 -6.71
C THR A 21 46.05 29.22 -7.78
N GLU A 22 46.26 30.51 -8.01
CA GLU A 22 47.24 31.03 -8.96
C GLU A 22 48.14 32.06 -8.29
N SER A 23 49.45 31.87 -8.40
CA SER A 23 50.43 32.83 -7.88
C SER A 23 50.67 33.95 -8.89
N THR A 24 50.91 35.16 -8.39
CA THR A 24 51.33 36.27 -9.25
C THR A 24 52.64 35.92 -9.96
N GLN A 25 52.72 36.14 -11.27
CA GLN A 25 53.90 35.82 -12.07
C GLN A 25 55.03 36.85 -11.88
N ARG A 26 54.67 38.07 -11.44
CA ARG A 26 55.62 39.18 -11.25
C ARG A 26 55.86 39.41 -9.77
N LYS A 27 57.12 39.45 -9.35
CA LYS A 27 57.51 39.87 -7.99
C LYS A 27 57.58 41.38 -7.90
N GLN A 28 56.79 41.94 -7.00
CA GLN A 28 56.45 43.37 -6.97
C GLN A 28 57.30 44.13 -5.93
N GLY A 29 58.61 43.95 -6.00
CA GLY A 29 59.55 44.46 -4.99
C GLY A 29 59.38 43.78 -3.62
N ASN A 30 59.70 44.50 -2.55
CA ASN A 30 59.66 43.99 -1.17
C ASN A 30 58.28 44.19 -0.50
N VAL A 31 57.26 43.54 -1.06
CA VAL A 31 55.89 43.55 -0.53
C VAL A 31 55.58 42.21 0.16
N PRO A 32 54.80 42.21 1.26
CA PRO A 32 54.38 40.98 1.90
C PRO A 32 53.49 40.16 0.96
N GLU A 33 53.69 38.84 0.96
CA GLU A 33 52.84 37.91 0.22
C GLU A 33 51.48 37.78 0.93
N LEU A 34 50.43 38.27 0.28
CA LEU A 34 49.04 38.17 0.77
C LEU A 34 48.21 37.31 -0.19
N GLU A 35 47.25 36.58 0.35
CA GLU A 35 46.24 35.86 -0.44
C GLU A 35 44.97 36.69 -0.58
N ALA A 36 44.49 36.81 -1.83
CA ALA A 36 43.14 37.27 -2.12
C ALA A 36 42.28 36.07 -2.47
N TYR A 37 41.30 35.76 -1.61
CA TYR A 37 40.39 34.62 -1.77
C TYR A 37 38.99 35.08 -2.21
N GLU A 38 38.40 34.39 -3.17
CA GLU A 38 37.03 34.61 -3.63
C GLU A 38 36.25 33.30 -3.76
N TYR A 39 35.03 33.26 -3.22
CA TYR A 39 34.05 32.21 -3.55
C TYR A 39 33.23 32.66 -4.76
N ALA A 40 33.46 32.03 -5.92
CA ALA A 40 32.83 32.38 -7.19
C ALA A 40 31.45 31.72 -7.39
N GLY A 41 31.01 30.86 -6.46
CA GLY A 41 29.70 30.21 -6.52
C GLY A 41 29.55 29.19 -7.65
N HIS A 42 28.34 29.07 -8.20
CA HIS A 42 27.95 27.99 -9.11
C HIS A 42 28.60 28.02 -10.50
N TYR A 43 28.92 29.21 -11.02
CA TYR A 43 29.63 29.40 -12.30
C TYR A 43 31.12 29.68 -12.13
N GLY A 44 31.71 29.41 -10.96
CA GLY A 44 33.15 29.57 -10.77
C GLY A 44 33.93 28.72 -11.78
N PHE A 45 33.94 27.40 -11.61
CA PHE A 45 34.54 26.45 -12.56
C PHE A 45 34.35 24.98 -12.15
N PRO A 46 34.04 24.08 -13.10
CA PRO A 46 34.32 22.65 -12.95
C PRO A 46 35.84 22.40 -12.91
N LYS A 47 36.28 21.33 -12.23
CA LYS A 47 37.70 20.97 -12.01
C LYS A 47 38.59 20.99 -13.26
N GLU A 48 38.02 20.78 -14.44
CA GLU A 48 38.74 20.57 -15.70
C GLU A 48 38.38 21.61 -16.77
N ASP A 49 37.65 22.67 -16.40
CA ASP A 49 37.19 23.67 -17.36
C ASP A 49 38.24 24.78 -17.56
N PRO A 50 38.77 24.98 -18.78
CA PRO A 50 39.69 26.08 -19.10
C PRO A 50 39.13 27.46 -18.74
N ARG A 51 37.81 27.61 -18.65
CA ARG A 51 37.13 28.85 -18.27
C ARG A 51 37.45 29.28 -16.84
N GLY A 52 37.66 28.34 -15.92
CA GLY A 52 37.99 28.62 -14.53
C GLY A 52 39.36 29.21 -14.33
N ILE A 53 40.35 28.51 -14.86
CA ILE A 53 41.73 28.98 -14.94
C ILE A 53 41.79 30.32 -15.68
N GLY A 54 41.01 30.48 -16.75
CA GLY A 54 40.86 31.75 -17.46
C GLY A 54 40.35 32.88 -16.55
N LEU A 55 39.27 32.65 -15.81
CA LEU A 55 38.70 33.65 -14.89
C LEU A 55 39.67 34.03 -13.78
N LEU A 56 40.33 33.06 -13.15
CA LEU A 56 41.31 33.31 -12.10
C LEU A 56 42.54 34.04 -12.63
N ASN A 57 42.99 33.72 -13.84
CA ASN A 57 44.05 34.46 -14.51
C ASN A 57 43.65 35.91 -14.81
N LEU A 58 42.42 36.14 -15.27
CA LEU A 58 41.92 37.52 -15.46
C LEU A 58 41.92 38.31 -14.14
N ARG A 59 41.54 37.68 -13.02
CA ARG A 59 41.56 38.30 -11.69
C ARG A 59 42.98 38.54 -11.17
N ARG A 60 43.88 37.60 -11.39
CA ARG A 60 45.31 37.77 -11.08
C ARG A 60 45.91 38.92 -11.89
N GLU A 61 45.66 38.97 -13.19
CA GLU A 61 46.13 40.04 -14.09
C GLU A 61 45.55 41.41 -13.70
N GLU A 62 44.27 41.46 -13.30
CA GLU A 62 43.64 42.67 -12.74
C GLU A 62 44.43 43.19 -11.53
N ILE A 63 44.74 42.33 -10.56
CA ILE A 63 45.52 42.71 -9.38
C ILE A 63 46.92 43.17 -9.79
N GLU A 64 47.60 42.43 -10.67
CA GLU A 64 48.95 42.75 -11.15
C GLU A 64 49.02 44.10 -11.89
N ALA A 65 47.99 44.47 -12.65
CA ALA A 65 47.93 45.74 -13.36
C ALA A 65 47.82 46.96 -12.43
N HIS A 66 47.27 46.79 -11.23
CA HIS A 66 47.13 47.85 -10.23
C HIS A 66 48.29 47.95 -9.26
N ALA A 67 49.22 47.02 -9.37
CA ALA A 67 50.17 46.76 -8.33
C ALA A 67 51.41 47.65 -8.43
N GLU A 68 51.93 47.85 -9.63
CA GLU A 68 53.01 48.80 -9.91
C GLU A 68 52.55 49.81 -10.96
N GLN A 69 52.50 51.09 -10.57
CA GLN A 69 52.06 52.19 -11.43
C GLN A 69 53.10 53.30 -11.47
N TYR A 70 53.30 53.85 -12.65
CA TYR A 70 54.27 54.90 -12.93
C TYR A 70 53.51 56.17 -13.27
N GLN A 71 53.75 57.23 -12.50
CA GLN A 71 53.21 58.55 -12.80
C GLN A 71 54.27 59.37 -13.53
N ALA A 72 53.87 59.97 -14.64
CA ALA A 72 54.73 60.82 -15.43
C ALA A 72 53.99 62.10 -15.83
N GLU A 73 54.77 63.13 -16.08
CA GLU A 73 54.29 64.42 -16.57
C GLU A 73 55.15 64.86 -17.73
N GLY A 74 54.54 65.52 -18.71
CA GLY A 74 55.25 66.01 -19.87
C GLY A 74 54.43 67.02 -20.67
N ASN A 75 54.95 67.38 -21.83
CA ASN A 75 54.34 68.34 -22.74
C ASN A 75 54.13 67.75 -24.16
N ASN A 76 54.22 66.42 -24.31
CA ASN A 76 53.94 65.76 -25.59
C ASN A 76 52.42 65.66 -25.84
N ALA A 77 51.94 66.24 -26.94
CA ALA A 77 50.52 66.23 -27.30
C ALA A 77 49.96 64.84 -27.64
N SER A 78 50.84 63.87 -27.96
CA SER A 78 50.47 62.53 -28.43
C SER A 78 50.23 61.51 -27.31
N VAL A 79 50.35 61.92 -26.04
CA VAL A 79 50.05 61.05 -24.89
C VAL A 79 48.56 60.69 -24.92
N ALA A 80 48.21 59.41 -24.89
CA ALA A 80 46.83 58.96 -24.80
C ALA A 80 46.75 57.58 -24.14
N SER A 81 45.67 57.31 -23.40
CA SER A 81 45.38 55.98 -22.86
C SER A 81 45.32 54.93 -23.98
N GLY A 82 45.92 53.77 -23.74
CA GLY A 82 46.01 52.67 -24.71
C GLY A 82 47.25 52.73 -25.62
N LEU A 83 47.98 53.85 -25.64
CA LEU A 83 49.29 53.93 -26.29
C LEU A 83 50.40 53.48 -25.33
N TRP A 84 51.53 53.05 -25.88
CA TRP A 84 52.73 52.73 -25.11
C TRP A 84 53.91 53.55 -25.61
N PHE A 85 54.90 53.74 -24.76
CA PHE A 85 56.14 54.46 -25.08
C PHE A 85 57.35 53.76 -24.47
N GLU A 86 58.53 54.07 -24.99
CA GLU A 86 59.81 53.68 -24.40
C GLU A 86 60.45 54.92 -23.75
N LEU A 87 60.85 54.79 -22.48
CA LEU A 87 61.45 55.89 -21.73
C LEU A 87 62.97 55.87 -21.88
N PHE A 88 63.55 56.99 -22.31
CA PHE A 88 65.01 57.15 -22.43
C PHE A 88 65.55 58.15 -21.39
N GLY A 89 66.79 57.94 -20.95
CA GLY A 89 67.53 58.88 -20.09
C GLY A 89 67.15 58.90 -18.60
N HIS A 90 66.27 58.01 -18.14
CA HIS A 90 65.93 57.90 -16.72
C HIS A 90 66.91 56.97 -15.98
N PHE A 91 67.26 57.30 -14.73
CA PHE A 91 68.27 56.56 -13.95
C PHE A 91 67.87 55.11 -13.62
N SER A 92 66.59 54.78 -13.75
CA SER A 92 66.06 53.42 -13.54
C SER A 92 66.00 52.59 -14.83
N ASN A 93 66.49 53.10 -15.96
CA ASN A 93 66.48 52.38 -17.22
C ASN A 93 67.50 51.23 -17.17
N THR A 94 67.11 50.06 -17.68
CA THR A 94 68.01 48.91 -17.81
C THR A 94 68.55 48.78 -19.24
N GLU A 95 69.57 47.93 -19.44
CA GLU A 95 70.11 47.64 -20.78
C GLU A 95 69.12 46.91 -21.69
N ARG A 96 68.05 46.33 -21.12
CA ARG A 96 67.00 45.63 -21.86
C ARG A 96 65.87 46.60 -22.22
N ALA A 97 65.75 46.92 -23.52
CA ALA A 97 64.74 47.87 -24.02
C ALA A 97 63.30 47.52 -23.60
N GLU A 98 62.95 46.23 -23.51
CA GLU A 98 61.61 45.77 -23.09
C GLU A 98 61.25 46.21 -21.67
N ASP A 99 62.23 46.33 -20.78
CA ASP A 99 62.01 46.78 -19.40
C ASP A 99 61.75 48.29 -19.36
N ASN A 100 62.10 49.04 -20.40
CA ASN A 100 61.92 50.49 -20.48
C ASN A 100 60.62 50.88 -21.21
N GLN A 101 59.75 49.92 -21.51
CA GLN A 101 58.48 50.14 -22.22
C GLN A 101 57.29 50.20 -21.27
N TYR A 102 56.43 51.20 -21.47
CA TYR A 102 55.32 51.54 -20.58
C TYR A 102 54.02 51.75 -21.37
N LEU A 103 52.93 51.11 -20.94
CA LEU A 103 51.57 51.29 -21.45
C LEU A 103 50.85 52.38 -20.65
N ILE A 104 50.35 53.42 -21.32
CA ILE A 104 49.59 54.50 -20.70
C ILE A 104 48.16 54.00 -20.41
N VAL A 105 47.76 54.00 -19.14
CA VAL A 105 46.43 53.52 -18.70
C VAL A 105 45.46 54.67 -18.45
N GLU A 106 45.98 55.84 -18.08
CA GLU A 106 45.22 57.06 -17.83
C GLU A 106 46.04 58.26 -18.28
N ALA A 107 45.42 59.19 -19.01
CA ALA A 107 46.05 60.44 -19.41
C ALA A 107 45.13 61.62 -19.10
N SER A 108 45.67 62.62 -18.42
CA SER A 108 45.01 63.88 -18.12
C SER A 108 45.78 65.02 -18.79
N HIS A 109 45.07 65.85 -19.54
CA HIS A 109 45.63 66.93 -20.33
C HIS A 109 45.17 68.27 -19.74
N SER A 110 46.12 69.16 -19.51
CA SER A 110 45.87 70.54 -19.11
C SER A 110 46.50 71.46 -20.14
N ALA A 111 45.67 72.22 -20.83
CA ALA A 111 46.10 73.19 -21.83
C ALA A 111 45.58 74.57 -21.42
N SER A 112 46.49 75.54 -21.34
CA SER A 112 46.15 76.95 -21.19
C SER A 112 46.60 77.70 -22.44
N ASN A 113 45.67 78.46 -23.01
CA ASN A 113 45.90 79.20 -24.25
C ASN A 113 46.10 80.70 -23.93
N ASN A 114 47.15 81.30 -24.48
CA ASN A 114 47.47 82.73 -24.34
C ASN A 114 46.93 83.59 -25.51
N TYR A 115 45.95 83.08 -26.27
CA TYR A 115 45.39 83.70 -27.48
C TYR A 115 44.98 85.18 -27.36
N LEU A 116 44.71 85.69 -26.14
CA LEU A 116 44.36 87.10 -25.90
C LEU A 116 45.49 87.95 -25.25
N ALA A 117 46.65 87.37 -24.94
CA ALA A 117 47.73 88.09 -24.27
C ALA A 117 48.36 89.21 -25.13
N GLU A 118 48.26 89.11 -26.46
CA GLU A 118 48.73 90.16 -27.40
C GLU A 118 47.62 91.09 -27.91
N LEU A 119 46.36 90.64 -27.94
CA LEU A 119 45.21 91.45 -28.38
C LEU A 119 44.81 92.56 -27.39
N GLY A 120 45.13 92.41 -26.10
CA GLY A 120 44.84 93.42 -25.07
C GLY A 120 45.57 94.76 -25.24
N ARG A 121 46.65 94.82 -26.04
CA ARG A 121 47.35 96.08 -26.32
C ARG A 121 46.73 96.92 -27.44
N GLN A 122 45.92 96.35 -28.32
CA GLN A 122 45.33 97.07 -29.47
C GLN A 122 43.85 97.46 -29.29
N GLY A 123 43.17 97.02 -28.23
CA GLY A 123 41.71 97.20 -28.07
C GLY A 123 41.22 98.07 -26.91
N GLY A 124 42.09 98.71 -26.12
CA GLY A 124 41.67 99.68 -25.08
C GLY A 124 40.71 99.14 -24.01
N HIS A 125 40.78 97.87 -23.64
CA HIS A 125 39.97 97.26 -22.57
C HIS A 125 40.87 96.84 -21.39
N GLU A 126 40.34 96.95 -20.16
CA GLU A 126 41.04 96.56 -18.94
C GLU A 126 41.56 95.12 -19.04
N ALA A 127 42.83 94.92 -18.65
CA ALA A 127 43.51 93.65 -18.75
C ALA A 127 42.78 92.58 -17.92
N PRO A 128 42.36 91.44 -18.52
CA PRO A 128 41.86 90.31 -17.76
C PRO A 128 42.92 89.82 -16.78
N LEU A 129 42.51 89.26 -15.64
CA LEU A 129 43.33 88.66 -14.55
C LEU A 129 44.47 87.70 -14.98
N PHE A 130 44.59 87.37 -16.27
CA PHE A 130 45.53 86.41 -16.84
C PHE A 130 46.47 87.01 -17.93
N ALA A 131 46.49 88.34 -18.11
CA ALA A 131 47.44 89.00 -19.00
C ALA A 131 48.88 88.74 -18.55
N GLY A 132 49.68 88.08 -19.40
CA GLY A 132 51.09 87.72 -19.13
C GLY A 132 51.37 86.24 -18.83
N ARG A 133 50.36 85.36 -18.79
CA ARG A 133 50.61 83.90 -18.73
C ARG A 133 51.08 83.38 -20.10
N LYS A 134 52.17 82.61 -20.11
CA LYS A 134 52.65 81.90 -21.31
C LYS A 134 51.65 80.80 -21.68
N GLY A 135 51.41 80.58 -22.97
CA GLY A 135 50.67 79.40 -23.43
C GLY A 135 51.40 78.15 -22.96
N GLU A 136 50.71 77.28 -22.23
CA GLU A 136 51.32 76.11 -21.61
C GLU A 136 50.43 74.90 -21.83
N TYR A 137 51.04 73.84 -22.34
CA TYR A 137 50.44 72.53 -22.43
C TYR A 137 51.22 71.57 -21.52
N ARG A 138 50.49 70.87 -20.66
CA ARG A 138 51.02 69.84 -19.78
C ARG A 138 50.08 68.66 -19.78
N ASN A 139 50.64 67.47 -19.74
CA ASN A 139 49.91 66.26 -19.42
C ASN A 139 50.47 65.65 -18.14
N ARG A 140 49.60 64.93 -17.45
CA ARG A 140 49.95 63.99 -16.39
C ARG A 140 49.31 62.67 -16.77
N PHE A 141 50.07 61.59 -16.75
CA PHE A 141 49.56 60.28 -17.12
C PHE A 141 50.10 59.20 -16.19
N THR A 142 49.30 58.16 -16.03
CA THR A 142 49.65 56.95 -15.31
C THR A 142 49.92 55.85 -16.34
N ALA A 143 51.02 55.14 -16.16
CA ALA A 143 51.42 54.03 -17.01
C ALA A 143 51.79 52.79 -16.18
N ILE A 144 51.75 51.63 -16.82
CA ILE A 144 52.24 50.36 -16.29
C ILE A 144 53.30 49.80 -17.24
N LYS A 145 54.10 48.81 -16.84
CA LYS A 145 55.02 48.14 -17.78
C LYS A 145 54.24 47.50 -18.93
N ARG A 146 54.69 47.66 -20.16
CA ARG A 146 54.02 47.10 -21.36
C ARG A 146 53.82 45.59 -21.27
N SER A 147 54.74 44.90 -20.62
CA SER A 147 54.71 43.45 -20.43
C SER A 147 53.69 42.96 -19.40
N VAL A 148 53.00 43.86 -18.69
CA VAL A 148 51.93 43.53 -17.73
C VAL A 148 50.57 43.64 -18.45
N PRO A 149 49.80 42.55 -18.59
CA PRO A 149 48.48 42.60 -19.18
C PRO A 149 47.57 43.52 -18.38
N TRP A 150 46.99 44.53 -19.04
CA TRP A 150 46.00 45.39 -18.42
C TRP A 150 44.60 44.76 -18.50
N ARG A 151 43.87 44.76 -17.38
CA ARG A 151 42.46 44.35 -17.28
C ARG A 151 41.66 45.46 -16.61
N SER A 152 40.43 45.66 -17.06
CA SER A 152 39.51 46.57 -16.37
C SER A 152 39.09 45.94 -15.05
N GLY A 153 39.41 46.61 -13.94
CA GLY A 153 39.03 46.10 -12.62
C GLY A 153 37.54 46.19 -12.33
N ARG A 154 37.08 45.44 -11.31
CA ARG A 154 35.71 45.58 -10.78
C ARG A 154 35.48 47.02 -10.32
N GLY A 155 34.29 47.55 -10.58
CA GLY A 155 33.96 48.94 -10.24
C GLY A 155 34.47 49.98 -11.25
N ARG A 156 35.26 49.59 -12.25
CA ARG A 156 35.71 50.49 -13.32
C ARG A 156 34.61 50.64 -14.37
N ASN A 157 33.70 51.58 -14.11
CA ASN A 157 32.48 51.85 -14.91
C ASN A 157 31.47 50.69 -14.95
N SER A 158 31.53 49.79 -13.98
CA SER A 158 30.57 48.69 -13.81
C SER A 158 30.09 48.66 -12.36
N ILE A 159 28.80 48.40 -12.14
CA ILE A 159 28.25 48.12 -10.82
C ILE A 159 27.88 46.64 -10.73
N ASP A 160 28.14 46.03 -9.57
CA ASP A 160 27.67 44.68 -9.28
C ASP A 160 26.17 44.73 -8.97
N VAL A 161 25.37 44.04 -9.78
CA VAL A 161 23.90 44.05 -9.64
C VAL A 161 23.48 42.94 -8.70
N LYS A 162 22.91 43.31 -7.57
CA LYS A 162 22.44 42.36 -6.56
C LYS A 162 20.93 42.40 -6.36
N VAL A 163 20.34 41.21 -6.25
CA VAL A 163 18.94 40.98 -5.90
C VAL A 163 18.88 40.57 -4.43
N GLU A 164 18.78 41.56 -3.56
CA GLU A 164 18.81 41.38 -2.10
C GLU A 164 17.47 40.92 -1.49
N ARG A 165 16.39 40.92 -2.29
CA ARG A 165 15.03 40.63 -1.82
C ARG A 165 14.45 39.43 -2.53
N HIS A 166 13.67 38.65 -1.79
CA HIS A 166 12.92 37.54 -2.36
C HIS A 166 11.86 38.05 -3.33
N GLN A 167 11.57 37.27 -4.36
CA GLN A 167 10.56 37.58 -5.37
C GLN A 167 9.60 36.40 -5.51
N SER A 168 8.37 36.66 -5.95
CA SER A 168 7.49 35.59 -6.42
C SER A 168 7.60 35.41 -7.94
N ALA A 169 7.35 34.18 -8.38
CA ALA A 169 7.26 33.81 -9.78
C ALA A 169 6.20 32.73 -9.98
N THR A 170 5.73 32.55 -11.21
CA THR A 170 4.79 31.48 -11.56
C THR A 170 5.53 30.34 -12.22
N VAL A 171 5.29 29.10 -11.79
CA VAL A 171 5.84 27.91 -12.43
C VAL A 171 5.18 27.71 -13.79
N VAL A 172 5.97 27.35 -14.79
CA VAL A 172 5.50 27.08 -16.15
C VAL A 172 5.98 25.72 -16.63
N ALA A 173 5.35 25.21 -17.68
CA ALA A 173 5.73 23.97 -18.34
C ALA A 173 6.04 24.25 -19.82
N ALA A 174 7.18 23.74 -20.30
CA ALA A 174 7.52 23.70 -21.72
C ALA A 174 7.17 22.34 -22.36
N GLY A 175 6.91 21.32 -21.53
CA GLY A 175 6.46 19.97 -21.87
C GLY A 175 6.13 19.18 -20.59
N GLY A 176 5.94 17.86 -20.67
CA GLY A 176 5.68 17.02 -19.48
C GLY A 176 4.26 16.43 -19.42
N LEU A 177 3.97 15.68 -18.36
CA LEU A 177 2.66 15.06 -18.15
C LEU A 177 1.73 16.05 -17.43
N GLY A 178 0.82 16.67 -18.18
CA GLY A 178 -0.07 17.68 -17.65
C GLY A 178 0.68 18.93 -17.19
N ALA A 179 0.34 19.42 -15.99
CA ALA A 179 0.98 20.58 -15.36
C ALA A 179 2.31 20.26 -14.66
N LEU A 180 2.90 19.06 -14.84
CA LEU A 180 4.13 18.67 -14.17
C LEU A 180 5.30 18.57 -15.17
N ASP A 181 6.20 19.54 -15.10
CA ASP A 181 7.41 19.64 -15.92
C ASP A 181 8.67 19.73 -15.03
N VAL A 182 9.30 18.59 -14.76
CA VAL A 182 10.42 18.47 -13.82
C VAL A 182 11.54 17.64 -14.45
N ASP A 183 12.79 18.05 -14.29
CA ASP A 183 13.96 17.33 -14.81
C ASP A 183 14.57 16.33 -13.82
N GLU A 184 15.67 15.68 -14.19
CA GLU A 184 16.36 14.66 -13.37
C GLU A 184 16.84 15.15 -11.99
N HIS A 185 16.90 16.47 -11.78
CA HIS A 185 17.34 17.08 -10.53
C HIS A 185 16.21 17.76 -9.75
N GLY A 186 14.95 17.58 -10.15
CA GLY A 186 13.84 18.24 -9.48
C GLY A 186 13.68 19.71 -9.83
N ARG A 187 14.23 20.16 -10.98
CA ARG A 187 14.19 21.57 -11.40
C ARG A 187 12.99 21.87 -12.28
N VAL A 188 12.41 23.04 -12.08
CA VAL A 188 11.23 23.54 -12.81
C VAL A 188 11.56 24.82 -13.59
N LEU A 189 10.69 25.18 -14.53
CA LEU A 189 10.76 26.47 -15.22
C LEU A 189 9.87 27.48 -14.49
N ILE A 190 10.32 28.73 -14.40
CA ILE A 190 9.54 29.82 -13.80
C ILE A 190 9.43 31.00 -14.75
N TRP A 191 8.36 31.76 -14.56
CA TRP A 191 8.11 33.02 -15.24
C TRP A 191 7.96 34.12 -14.18
N PHE A 192 8.86 35.09 -14.22
CA PHE A 192 8.82 36.23 -13.31
C PHE A 192 7.75 37.22 -13.74
N HIS A 193 7.08 37.83 -12.77
CA HIS A 193 5.97 38.76 -13.03
C HIS A 193 6.38 40.05 -13.77
N TRP A 194 7.66 40.39 -13.75
CA TRP A 194 8.24 41.55 -14.45
C TRP A 194 8.75 41.22 -15.86
N ASP A 195 8.71 39.95 -16.29
CA ASP A 195 9.07 39.61 -17.67
C ASP A 195 7.98 40.08 -18.65
N ARG A 196 8.40 40.89 -19.62
CA ARG A 196 7.53 41.50 -20.63
C ARG A 196 7.55 40.75 -21.96
N GLU A 197 8.55 39.89 -22.18
CA GLU A 197 8.75 39.20 -23.46
C GLU A 197 7.99 37.87 -23.54
N GLY A 198 7.40 37.42 -22.43
CA GLY A 198 6.69 36.14 -22.37
C GLY A 198 7.64 34.94 -22.43
N LYS A 199 8.88 35.14 -21.97
CA LYS A 199 9.92 34.10 -21.89
C LYS A 199 10.00 33.56 -20.48
N TYR A 200 10.41 32.30 -20.35
CA TYR A 200 10.62 31.67 -19.06
C TYR A 200 12.10 31.45 -18.76
N SER A 201 12.40 31.23 -17.49
CA SER A 201 13.75 31.07 -16.96
C SER A 201 14.45 29.80 -17.47
N ALA A 202 15.75 29.69 -17.19
CA ALA A 202 16.40 28.39 -17.12
C ALA A 202 15.77 27.52 -16.01
N ARG A 203 16.12 26.22 -15.96
CA ARG A 203 15.66 25.30 -14.92
C ARG A 203 16.17 25.69 -13.54
N VAL A 204 15.25 25.99 -12.62
CA VAL A 204 15.53 26.44 -11.24
C VAL A 204 15.28 25.29 -10.26
N ARG A 205 16.20 25.08 -9.31
CA ARG A 205 16.07 24.08 -8.25
C ARG A 205 14.96 24.47 -7.25
N VAL A 206 14.26 23.47 -6.73
CA VAL A 206 13.25 23.62 -5.68
C VAL A 206 13.80 23.08 -4.37
N ALA A 207 13.82 23.91 -3.33
CA ALA A 207 14.17 23.49 -1.98
C ALA A 207 13.10 22.54 -1.43
N SER A 208 13.54 21.44 -0.83
CA SER A 208 12.67 20.52 -0.08
C SER A 208 12.94 20.65 1.42
N ASN A 209 11.90 20.41 2.23
CA ASN A 209 12.04 20.36 3.68
C ASN A 209 12.85 19.13 4.16
N TRP A 210 13.00 18.12 3.32
CA TRP A 210 13.84 16.94 3.58
C TRP A 210 14.35 16.36 2.26
N ALA A 211 15.66 16.32 2.06
CA ALA A 211 16.32 15.68 0.93
C ALA A 211 17.63 15.01 1.37
N GLY A 212 17.96 13.86 0.77
CA GLY A 212 19.16 13.07 1.06
C GLY A 212 19.34 11.93 0.06
N GLY A 213 20.27 11.00 0.30
CA GLY A 213 20.53 9.85 -0.57
C GLY A 213 19.30 8.98 -0.76
N GLU A 214 18.51 9.28 -1.80
CA GLU A 214 17.23 8.65 -2.14
C GLU A 214 16.16 8.72 -1.02
N THR A 215 16.26 9.72 -0.15
CA THR A 215 15.32 9.95 0.96
C THR A 215 14.81 11.39 0.95
N GLY A 216 13.58 11.61 1.40
CA GLY A 216 13.05 12.96 1.56
C GLY A 216 11.54 13.10 1.36
N MET A 217 11.09 14.34 1.38
CA MET A 217 9.73 14.74 1.03
C MET A 217 9.74 15.35 -0.37
N VAL A 218 8.96 14.80 -1.30
CA VAL A 218 8.94 15.26 -2.69
C VAL A 218 7.55 15.80 -3.02
N SER A 219 7.50 17.09 -3.34
CA SER A 219 6.31 17.76 -3.87
C SER A 219 6.78 18.84 -4.84
N TRP A 220 6.77 18.50 -6.12
CA TRP A 220 7.18 19.45 -7.16
C TRP A 220 6.05 20.44 -7.44
N PRO A 221 6.32 21.75 -7.42
CA PRO A 221 5.34 22.76 -7.81
C PRO A 221 4.89 22.52 -9.26
N ARG A 222 3.59 22.58 -9.50
CA ARG A 222 3.00 22.36 -10.83
C ARG A 222 2.84 23.69 -11.57
N ALA A 223 2.78 23.66 -12.90
CA ALA A 223 2.56 24.84 -13.72
C ALA A 223 1.33 25.65 -13.25
N GLY A 224 1.47 26.96 -13.09
CA GLY A 224 0.49 27.86 -12.49
C GLY A 224 0.59 28.00 -10.96
N SER A 225 1.45 27.25 -10.28
CA SER A 225 1.73 27.47 -8.86
C SER A 225 2.62 28.71 -8.69
N GLU A 226 2.33 29.50 -7.68
CA GLU A 226 3.17 30.63 -7.29
C GLU A 226 4.25 30.18 -6.31
N VAL A 227 5.49 30.53 -6.62
CA VAL A 227 6.67 30.12 -5.87
C VAL A 227 7.44 31.33 -5.37
N LEU A 228 8.07 31.19 -4.21
CA LEU A 228 9.01 32.17 -3.66
C LEU A 228 10.42 31.83 -4.11
N VAL A 229 11.11 32.80 -4.71
CA VAL A 229 12.41 32.67 -5.36
C VAL A 229 13.42 33.58 -4.68
N ILE A 230 14.61 33.06 -4.41
CA ILE A 230 15.77 33.83 -3.93
C ILE A 230 16.89 33.80 -4.97
N ALA A 231 17.70 34.85 -4.99
CA ALA A 231 18.98 34.87 -5.68
C ALA A 231 20.08 34.43 -4.69
N LEU A 232 20.74 33.31 -4.95
CA LEU A 232 21.88 32.85 -4.13
C LEU A 232 23.00 33.88 -4.20
N ASP A 233 23.51 34.29 -3.03
CA ASP A 233 24.52 35.35 -2.88
C ASP A 233 24.10 36.72 -3.48
N GLY A 234 22.79 36.91 -3.71
CA GLY A 234 22.24 38.09 -4.39
C GLY A 234 22.44 38.08 -5.92
N ASN A 235 22.96 37.01 -6.50
CA ASN A 235 23.26 36.94 -7.93
C ASN A 235 21.98 36.70 -8.77
N PRO A 236 21.57 37.62 -9.66
CA PRO A 236 20.37 37.48 -10.50
C PRO A 236 20.41 36.31 -11.49
N ASP A 237 21.56 35.66 -11.68
CA ASP A 237 21.69 34.47 -12.52
C ASP A 237 21.49 33.15 -11.73
N HIS A 238 21.40 33.22 -10.39
CA HIS A 238 21.37 32.05 -9.51
C HIS A 238 20.10 31.98 -8.66
N PHE A 239 19.00 31.59 -9.28
CA PHE A 239 17.76 31.42 -8.54
C PHE A 239 17.66 30.07 -7.82
N LEU A 240 17.00 30.09 -6.67
CA LEU A 240 16.53 28.91 -5.93
C LEU A 240 15.09 29.17 -5.49
N ILE A 241 14.20 28.23 -5.76
CA ILE A 241 12.83 28.26 -5.21
C ILE A 241 12.90 27.74 -3.78
N ILE A 242 12.37 28.52 -2.83
CA ILE A 242 12.42 28.20 -1.39
C ILE A 242 11.05 27.87 -0.79
N GLY A 243 9.97 28.02 -1.56
CA GLY A 243 8.62 27.71 -1.09
C GLY A 243 7.56 27.92 -2.15
N VAL A 244 6.35 27.48 -1.83
CA VAL A 244 5.13 27.64 -2.65
C VAL A 244 4.11 28.39 -1.81
N VAL A 245 3.40 29.34 -2.42
CA VAL A 245 2.37 30.14 -1.75
C VAL A 245 1.00 29.94 -2.41
N HIS A 246 -0.05 30.09 -1.61
CA HIS A 246 -1.43 30.11 -2.10
C HIS A 246 -1.80 31.50 -2.61
N ASN A 247 -2.69 31.57 -3.58
CA ASN A 247 -3.24 32.82 -4.11
C ASN A 247 -4.71 32.65 -4.54
N ALA A 248 -5.31 33.69 -5.11
CA ALA A 248 -6.73 33.69 -5.50
C ALA A 248 -7.09 32.60 -6.54
N HIS A 249 -6.13 32.12 -7.33
CA HIS A 249 -6.33 31.04 -8.30
C HIS A 249 -5.92 29.66 -7.75
N ARG A 250 -5.12 29.63 -6.68
CA ARG A 250 -4.57 28.44 -6.03
C ARG A 250 -4.81 28.53 -4.52
N MET A 251 -6.07 28.39 -4.14
CA MET A 251 -6.52 28.48 -2.74
C MET A 251 -6.06 27.26 -1.92
N PRO A 252 -5.97 27.39 -0.57
CA PRO A 252 -5.69 26.29 0.34
C PRO A 252 -6.64 25.07 0.15
N PRO A 253 -6.20 23.86 0.52
CA PRO A 253 -6.93 22.61 0.23
C PRO A 253 -8.31 22.48 0.91
N TRP A 254 -8.55 23.23 1.98
CA TRP A 254 -9.84 23.28 2.69
C TRP A 254 -10.32 24.72 2.86
N GLN A 255 -11.64 24.90 2.98
CA GLN A 255 -12.27 26.22 3.08
C GLN A 255 -11.90 26.96 4.38
N LEU A 256 -11.10 28.01 4.25
CA LEU A 256 -10.74 28.91 5.35
C LEU A 256 -11.71 30.10 5.45
N PRO A 257 -11.92 30.65 6.66
CA PRO A 257 -11.31 30.28 7.94
C PRO A 257 -12.01 29.11 8.67
N ALA A 258 -13.16 28.64 8.17
CA ALA A 258 -14.00 27.65 8.87
C ALA A 258 -13.30 26.32 9.19
N GLN A 259 -12.35 25.90 8.33
CA GLN A 259 -11.60 24.66 8.46
C GLN A 259 -10.18 24.86 9.00
N GLY A 260 -9.95 25.94 9.76
CA GLY A 260 -8.61 26.27 10.29
C GLY A 260 -8.00 25.27 11.27
N ALA A 261 -8.78 24.31 11.79
CA ALA A 261 -8.28 23.22 12.63
C ALA A 261 -7.82 21.98 11.82
N LEU A 262 -8.06 21.96 10.50
CA LEU A 262 -7.60 20.89 9.63
C LEU A 262 -6.16 21.16 9.20
N MET A 263 -5.30 20.16 9.38
CA MET A 263 -3.94 20.17 8.87
C MET A 263 -3.64 18.88 8.11
N GLY A 264 -2.72 18.93 7.16
CA GLY A 264 -2.28 17.73 6.46
C GLY A 264 -1.85 17.97 5.02
N ILE A 265 -1.83 16.90 4.26
CA ILE A 265 -1.36 16.86 2.87
C ILE A 265 -2.54 16.47 2.00
N ARG A 266 -2.79 17.26 0.95
CA ARG A 266 -3.73 16.92 -0.10
C ARG A 266 -3.04 17.00 -1.45
N SER A 267 -3.00 15.88 -2.14
CA SER A 267 -2.53 15.77 -3.52
C SER A 267 -3.69 15.82 -4.48
N ARG A 268 -3.39 15.88 -5.78
CA ARG A 268 -4.37 15.76 -6.85
C ARG A 268 -3.84 14.91 -7.98
N GLU A 269 -4.75 14.17 -8.59
CA GLU A 269 -4.52 13.42 -9.83
C GLU A 269 -3.85 14.30 -10.90
N LEU A 270 -2.92 13.70 -11.63
CA LEU A 270 -2.32 14.29 -12.82
C LEU A 270 -3.08 13.80 -14.03
N THR A 271 -3.43 14.71 -14.93
CA THR A 271 -4.09 14.40 -16.19
C THR A 271 -3.21 14.87 -17.35
N THR A 272 -3.46 14.38 -18.57
CA THR A 272 -2.71 14.81 -19.77
C THR A 272 -2.74 16.32 -19.98
N ASP A 273 -3.89 16.95 -19.69
CA ASP A 273 -4.14 18.35 -19.97
C ASP A 273 -4.10 19.24 -18.70
N GLY A 274 -3.68 18.70 -17.56
CA GLY A 274 -3.81 19.45 -16.32
C GLY A 274 -3.23 18.78 -15.09
N GLY A 275 -3.90 18.99 -13.96
CA GLY A 275 -3.35 18.60 -12.66
C GLY A 275 -2.82 19.77 -11.84
N ASN A 276 -3.02 21.06 -12.20
CA ASN A 276 -2.89 22.18 -11.22
C ASN A 276 -4.20 22.92 -10.87
N ASP A 277 -5.24 22.81 -11.69
CA ASP A 277 -6.51 23.52 -11.45
C ASP A 277 -7.45 22.84 -10.43
N PRO A 278 -8.31 23.61 -9.74
CA PRO A 278 -9.28 23.05 -8.81
C PRO A 278 -10.22 22.01 -9.45
N GLY A 279 -10.60 20.98 -8.68
CA GLY A 279 -11.44 19.87 -9.15
C GLY A 279 -10.64 18.60 -9.46
N GLY A 280 -11.33 17.48 -9.74
CA GLY A 280 -10.69 16.18 -9.98
C GLY A 280 -10.39 15.36 -8.71
N SER A 281 -9.88 14.15 -8.90
CA SER A 281 -9.64 13.17 -7.82
C SER A 281 -8.43 13.55 -6.98
N SER A 282 -8.49 13.26 -5.67
CA SER A 282 -7.42 13.57 -4.73
C SER A 282 -7.08 12.40 -3.81
N ASN A 283 -5.88 12.46 -3.24
CA ASN A 283 -5.55 11.71 -2.03
C ASN A 283 -5.25 12.72 -0.93
N HIS A 284 -5.67 12.43 0.30
CA HIS A 284 -5.29 13.24 1.45
C HIS A 284 -4.98 12.44 2.69
N LEU A 285 -4.03 12.97 3.45
CA LEU A 285 -3.80 12.67 4.85
C LEU A 285 -4.19 13.92 5.63
N VAL A 286 -5.20 13.83 6.49
CA VAL A 286 -5.71 14.96 7.27
C VAL A 286 -5.75 14.61 8.75
N LEU A 287 -5.35 15.57 9.58
CA LEU A 287 -5.50 15.59 11.02
C LEU A 287 -6.44 16.75 11.36
N ASP A 288 -7.46 16.48 12.17
CA ASP A 288 -8.39 17.48 12.70
C ASP A 288 -8.07 17.70 14.18
N ASP A 289 -7.57 18.89 14.51
CA ASP A 289 -7.19 19.26 15.87
C ASP A 289 -8.34 19.94 16.64
N THR A 290 -9.58 19.79 16.16
CA THR A 290 -10.76 20.32 16.86
C THR A 290 -10.85 19.72 18.27
N ALA A 291 -10.88 20.59 19.28
CA ALA A 291 -10.92 20.19 20.69
C ALA A 291 -12.05 19.19 20.98
N GLY A 292 -11.69 18.08 21.64
CA GLY A 292 -12.60 16.97 21.97
C GLY A 292 -13.05 16.13 20.77
N ARG A 293 -12.54 16.40 19.57
CA ARG A 293 -12.94 15.76 18.31
C ARG A 293 -11.75 15.45 17.41
N ILE A 294 -10.64 15.02 18.01
CA ILE A 294 -9.43 14.66 17.27
C ILE A 294 -9.75 13.54 16.28
N GLN A 295 -9.36 13.74 15.03
CA GLN A 295 -9.53 12.77 13.96
C GLN A 295 -8.26 12.69 13.12
N ALA A 296 -7.90 11.48 12.70
CA ALA A 296 -6.93 11.25 11.63
C ALA A 296 -7.61 10.51 10.48
N GLN A 297 -7.34 10.91 9.24
CA GLN A 297 -7.89 10.25 8.07
C GLN A 297 -6.86 10.19 6.93
N LEU A 298 -6.68 8.99 6.39
CA LEU A 298 -6.04 8.75 5.10
C LEU A 298 -7.12 8.37 4.10
N ARG A 299 -7.16 9.05 2.95
CA ARG A 299 -8.19 8.87 1.94
C ARG A 299 -7.61 8.91 0.54
N SER A 300 -8.17 8.06 -0.32
CA SER A 300 -8.12 8.19 -1.77
C SER A 300 -9.55 8.34 -2.30
N ASP A 301 -9.77 9.31 -3.18
CA ASP A 301 -11.05 9.42 -3.89
C ASP A 301 -11.28 8.23 -4.84
N HIS A 302 -10.22 7.51 -5.21
CA HIS A 302 -10.34 6.29 -5.99
C HIS A 302 -11.08 5.21 -5.19
N LEU A 303 -12.26 4.82 -5.70
CA LEU A 303 -13.17 3.87 -5.06
C LEU A 303 -13.48 4.23 -3.60
N ASN A 304 -13.47 5.52 -3.26
CA ASN A 304 -13.86 6.02 -1.94
C ASN A 304 -13.10 5.33 -0.79
N SER A 305 -11.82 5.03 -0.99
CA SER A 305 -11.02 4.21 -0.08
C SER A 305 -10.48 5.04 1.08
N THR A 306 -10.85 4.71 2.33
CA THR A 306 -10.48 5.49 3.51
C THR A 306 -10.09 4.65 4.72
N LEU A 307 -9.14 5.17 5.50
CA LEU A 307 -8.87 4.79 6.88
C LEU A 307 -9.12 6.02 7.76
N SER A 308 -10.07 5.94 8.68
CA SER A 308 -10.40 7.03 9.61
C SER A 308 -10.30 6.57 11.05
N LEU A 309 -9.74 7.42 11.92
CA LEU A 309 -9.48 7.14 13.34
C LEU A 309 -9.97 8.32 14.20
N GLY A 310 -10.45 8.04 15.41
CA GLY A 310 -10.87 9.05 16.39
C GLY A 310 -12.33 9.47 16.24
N HIS A 311 -12.62 10.77 16.28
CA HIS A 311 -13.96 11.33 16.13
C HIS A 311 -14.30 11.52 14.64
N ILE A 312 -14.73 10.44 13.99
CA ILE A 312 -14.87 10.36 12.53
C ILE A 312 -16.00 11.27 12.02
N THR A 313 -15.62 12.31 11.30
CA THR A 313 -16.47 13.14 10.44
C THR A 313 -16.11 12.91 8.98
N ARG A 314 -17.06 13.17 8.08
CA ARG A 314 -16.80 13.15 6.64
C ARG A 314 -15.95 14.38 6.26
N ILE A 315 -14.79 14.14 5.64
CA ILE A 315 -13.89 15.19 5.14
C ILE A 315 -13.65 14.89 3.66
N ASP A 316 -14.65 15.24 2.84
CA ASP A 316 -14.62 15.01 1.40
C ASP A 316 -14.41 16.31 0.66
N GLY A 317 -13.63 16.26 -0.42
CA GLY A 317 -13.40 17.43 -1.23
C GLY A 317 -12.76 18.57 -0.44
N THR A 318 -13.01 19.81 -0.86
CA THR A 318 -12.43 21.04 -0.25
C THR A 318 -13.30 21.65 0.85
N ALA A 319 -14.52 21.14 1.06
CA ALA A 319 -15.45 21.70 2.05
C ALA A 319 -14.94 21.56 3.50
N GLY A 320 -14.08 20.56 3.75
CA GLY A 320 -13.59 20.20 5.09
C GLY A 320 -14.60 19.35 5.85
N ARG A 321 -14.73 19.57 7.16
CA ARG A 321 -15.64 18.80 8.03
C ARG A 321 -17.09 18.93 7.58
N GLN A 322 -17.74 17.81 7.38
CA GLN A 322 -19.17 17.69 7.06
C GLN A 322 -19.89 16.90 8.18
N ASN A 323 -20.74 15.95 7.82
CA ASN A 323 -21.55 15.19 8.78
C ASN A 323 -20.68 14.23 9.63
N PRO A 324 -20.94 14.12 10.95
CA PRO A 324 -20.38 13.06 11.79
C PRO A 324 -20.73 11.67 11.25
N ARG A 325 -19.79 10.72 11.34
CA ARG A 325 -19.94 9.31 10.92
C ARG A 325 -19.78 8.30 12.06
N GLY A 326 -19.12 8.66 13.16
CA GLY A 326 -18.95 7.78 14.31
C GLY A 326 -17.72 8.09 15.15
N GLN A 327 -17.39 7.20 16.09
CA GLN A 327 -16.18 7.28 16.91
C GLN A 327 -15.49 5.92 16.94
N GLY A 328 -14.16 5.89 16.88
CA GLY A 328 -13.37 4.65 16.85
C GLY A 328 -12.48 4.59 15.61
N PHE A 329 -12.56 3.49 14.85
CA PHE A 329 -11.89 3.35 13.56
C PHE A 329 -12.88 2.91 12.48
N ALA A 330 -12.64 3.32 11.24
CA ALA A 330 -13.36 2.85 10.06
C ALA A 330 -12.38 2.61 8.91
N LEU A 331 -12.53 1.47 8.23
CA LEU A 331 -11.85 1.13 6.99
C LEU A 331 -12.91 0.89 5.93
N ASP A 332 -13.04 1.83 5.00
CA ASP A 332 -14.10 1.84 3.98
C ASP A 332 -13.48 1.79 2.58
N THR A 333 -14.08 1.05 1.66
CA THR A 333 -13.78 1.10 0.21
C THR A 333 -14.96 0.57 -0.60
N GLU A 334 -15.17 1.12 -1.79
CA GLU A 334 -16.06 0.55 -2.82
C GLU A 334 -15.34 -0.49 -3.70
N GLY A 335 -14.03 -0.65 -3.50
CA GLY A 335 -13.19 -1.64 -4.17
C GLY A 335 -13.02 -2.93 -3.38
N HIS A 336 -11.92 -3.64 -3.67
CA HIS A 336 -11.56 -4.87 -2.99
C HIS A 336 -10.89 -4.57 -1.64
N GLY A 337 -11.39 -5.16 -0.56
CA GLY A 337 -10.73 -5.18 0.74
C GLY A 337 -10.04 -6.52 1.00
N ALA A 338 -8.81 -6.49 1.51
CA ALA A 338 -8.11 -7.71 1.94
C ALA A 338 -7.35 -7.46 3.25
N SER A 339 -7.66 -8.25 4.27
CA SER A 339 -6.86 -8.36 5.50
C SER A 339 -6.14 -9.69 5.50
N ARG A 340 -4.81 -9.67 5.65
CA ARG A 340 -3.97 -10.87 5.64
C ARG A 340 -2.91 -10.77 6.73
N ALA A 341 -2.88 -11.76 7.62
CA ALA A 341 -1.89 -11.87 8.68
C ALA A 341 -1.35 -13.31 8.71
N ALA A 342 -0.14 -13.51 8.19
CA ALA A 342 0.47 -14.84 8.05
C ALA A 342 0.85 -15.50 9.39
N GLY A 343 0.92 -14.71 10.48
CA GLY A 343 1.11 -15.20 11.84
C GLY A 343 -0.19 -15.49 12.60
N GLY A 344 -1.36 -15.29 11.99
CA GLY A 344 -2.67 -15.37 12.66
C GLY A 344 -3.33 -14.01 12.83
N MET A 345 -4.65 -14.02 13.07
CA MET A 345 -5.49 -12.83 13.18
C MET A 345 -6.55 -13.02 14.27
N GLN A 346 -6.75 -12.00 15.10
CA GLN A 346 -7.85 -11.93 16.05
C GLN A 346 -8.75 -10.74 15.68
N VAL A 347 -10.06 -11.00 15.54
CA VAL A 347 -11.08 -9.97 15.41
C VAL A 347 -11.95 -10.07 16.67
N THR A 348 -11.82 -9.06 17.54
CA THR A 348 -12.39 -9.13 18.89
C THR A 348 -13.07 -7.83 19.30
N THR A 349 -14.16 -7.94 20.05
CA THR A 349 -14.80 -6.84 20.78
C THR A 349 -14.52 -6.91 22.29
N GLU A 350 -13.64 -7.83 22.71
CA GLU A 350 -13.13 -7.87 24.07
C GLU A 350 -12.41 -6.56 24.40
N THR A 351 -12.64 -6.06 25.62
CA THR A 351 -11.91 -4.89 26.10
C THR A 351 -10.49 -5.30 26.47
N SER A 352 -9.52 -4.46 26.11
CA SER A 352 -8.18 -4.48 26.70
C SER A 352 -8.09 -3.27 27.64
N PRO A 353 -8.35 -3.44 28.95
CA PRO A 353 -8.40 -2.31 29.88
C PRO A 353 -7.09 -1.52 29.86
N GLY A 354 -7.15 -0.26 29.44
CA GLY A 354 -5.99 0.64 29.39
C GLY A 354 -4.90 0.27 28.37
N GLY A 355 -5.16 -0.67 27.45
CA GLY A 355 -4.18 -1.11 26.46
C GLY A 355 -2.94 -1.81 27.07
N GLN A 356 -3.07 -2.37 28.28
CA GLN A 356 -1.94 -3.01 28.98
C GLN A 356 -1.68 -4.45 28.54
N GLY A 357 -2.66 -5.11 27.92
CA GLY A 357 -2.46 -6.42 27.29
C GLY A 357 -1.71 -6.29 25.96
N ASN A 358 -1.03 -7.35 25.56
CA ASN A 358 -0.45 -7.42 24.22
C ASN A 358 -1.56 -7.53 23.14
N MET A 359 -1.25 -7.19 21.89
CA MET A 359 -2.27 -7.14 20.82
C MET A 359 -2.90 -8.50 20.48
N MET A 360 -2.25 -9.60 20.85
CA MET A 360 -2.71 -10.97 20.61
C MET A 360 -3.20 -11.66 21.88
N ASP A 361 -3.50 -10.92 22.96
CA ASP A 361 -4.02 -11.50 24.19
C ASP A 361 -5.37 -12.21 23.95
N VAL A 362 -5.40 -13.49 24.32
CA VAL A 362 -6.54 -14.39 24.14
C VAL A 362 -7.20 -14.78 25.46
N GLY A 363 -6.87 -14.18 26.60
CA GLY A 363 -7.31 -14.63 27.93
C GLY A 363 -8.80 -15.02 28.05
N ALA A 364 -9.73 -14.07 27.89
CA ALA A 364 -11.16 -14.35 28.01
C ALA A 364 -11.73 -15.27 26.90
N PRO A 365 -11.38 -15.09 25.60
CA PRO A 365 -11.75 -16.03 24.55
C PRO A 365 -11.26 -17.46 24.80
N MET A 366 -10.03 -17.63 25.30
CA MET A 366 -9.42 -18.92 25.55
C MET A 366 -10.11 -19.69 26.67
N ALA A 367 -10.56 -18.99 27.71
CA ALA A 367 -11.38 -19.61 28.76
C ALA A 367 -12.68 -20.20 28.18
N ARG A 368 -13.36 -19.49 27.26
CA ARG A 368 -14.59 -20.00 26.61
C ARG A 368 -14.30 -21.19 25.69
N LEU A 369 -13.21 -21.14 24.91
CA LEU A 369 -12.79 -22.28 24.08
C LEU A 369 -12.39 -23.50 24.91
N THR A 370 -11.83 -23.30 26.10
CA THR A 370 -11.50 -24.39 27.03
C THR A 370 -12.75 -25.08 27.55
N VAL A 371 -13.76 -24.31 27.98
CA VAL A 371 -15.06 -24.86 28.41
C VAL A 371 -15.76 -25.61 27.26
N ALA A 372 -15.69 -25.07 26.03
CA ALA A 372 -16.28 -25.72 24.85
C ALA A 372 -15.62 -27.09 24.56
N ARG A 373 -14.29 -27.14 24.60
CA ARG A 373 -13.52 -28.38 24.43
C ARG A 373 -13.87 -29.43 25.50
N GLU A 374 -13.91 -29.03 26.78
CA GLU A 374 -14.30 -29.93 27.88
C GLU A 374 -15.74 -30.47 27.73
N MET A 375 -16.65 -29.68 27.16
CA MET A 375 -18.01 -30.12 26.87
C MET A 375 -18.03 -31.23 25.81
N HIS A 376 -17.21 -31.11 24.75
CA HIS A 376 -17.04 -32.17 23.77
C HIS A 376 -16.47 -33.44 24.40
N GLU A 377 -15.43 -33.31 25.24
CA GLU A 377 -14.78 -34.45 25.91
C GLU A 377 -15.76 -35.24 26.78
N ARG A 378 -16.50 -34.56 27.66
CA ARG A 378 -17.48 -35.23 28.55
C ARG A 378 -18.62 -35.91 27.80
N LEU A 379 -19.13 -35.29 26.73
CA LEU A 379 -20.23 -35.88 25.94
C LEU A 379 -19.74 -37.04 25.07
N ALA A 380 -18.51 -36.97 24.55
CA ALA A 380 -17.88 -38.07 23.82
C ALA A 380 -17.71 -39.30 24.72
N GLU A 381 -17.20 -39.11 25.95
CA GLU A 381 -17.04 -40.19 26.94
C GLU A 381 -18.39 -40.84 27.31
N ALA A 382 -19.43 -40.03 27.50
CA ALA A 382 -20.77 -40.53 27.79
C ALA A 382 -21.36 -41.33 26.61
N ALA A 383 -21.16 -40.88 25.36
CA ALA A 383 -21.63 -41.58 24.17
C ALA A 383 -20.86 -42.89 23.91
N LEU A 384 -19.56 -42.91 24.21
CA LEU A 384 -18.72 -44.11 24.16
C LEU A 384 -19.17 -45.14 25.20
N THR A 385 -19.38 -44.70 26.44
CA THR A 385 -19.87 -45.57 27.53
C THR A 385 -21.25 -46.15 27.23
N ALA A 386 -22.09 -45.41 26.52
CA ALA A 386 -23.40 -45.87 26.06
C ALA A 386 -23.31 -46.83 24.84
N GLY A 387 -22.12 -47.05 24.28
CA GLY A 387 -21.92 -47.87 23.08
C GLY A 387 -22.52 -47.26 21.80
N VAL A 388 -22.84 -45.97 21.80
CA VAL A 388 -23.46 -45.26 20.67
C VAL A 388 -22.42 -44.77 19.68
N GLN A 389 -21.26 -44.33 20.18
CA GLN A 389 -20.13 -43.85 19.38
C GLN A 389 -18.90 -44.73 19.61
N ALA A 390 -18.05 -44.80 18.58
CA ALA A 390 -16.71 -45.39 18.69
C ALA A 390 -15.73 -44.38 19.30
N ALA A 391 -14.61 -44.87 19.82
CA ALA A 391 -13.63 -44.04 20.54
C ALA A 391 -13.01 -42.94 19.65
N ASP A 392 -12.90 -43.18 18.35
CA ASP A 392 -12.35 -42.28 17.34
C ASP A 392 -13.36 -41.27 16.78
N ASP A 393 -14.68 -41.50 16.93
CA ASP A 393 -15.71 -40.60 16.37
C ASP A 393 -15.59 -39.15 16.87
N GLN A 394 -15.74 -38.93 18.17
CA GLN A 394 -15.56 -37.62 18.81
C GLN A 394 -14.19 -37.48 19.49
N GLY A 395 -13.48 -38.58 19.74
CA GLY A 395 -12.15 -38.55 20.35
C GLY A 395 -11.13 -37.78 19.50
N ASP A 396 -11.15 -37.96 18.17
CA ASP A 396 -10.24 -37.23 17.29
C ASP A 396 -10.59 -35.74 17.17
N VAL A 397 -11.89 -35.40 17.22
CA VAL A 397 -12.36 -34.01 17.30
C VAL A 397 -11.84 -33.33 18.57
N VAL A 398 -11.97 -33.99 19.72
CA VAL A 398 -11.49 -33.47 21.01
C VAL A 398 -9.98 -33.23 20.97
N LYS A 399 -9.18 -34.18 20.47
CA LYS A 399 -7.73 -34.01 20.31
C LYS A 399 -7.38 -32.80 19.44
N GLN A 400 -8.08 -32.60 18.32
CA GLN A 400 -7.85 -31.45 17.45
C GLN A 400 -8.20 -30.13 18.15
N LEU A 401 -9.29 -30.06 18.92
CA LEU A 401 -9.65 -28.88 19.70
C LEU A 401 -8.64 -28.58 20.82
N HIS A 402 -8.07 -29.62 21.46
CA HIS A 402 -6.96 -29.46 22.39
C HIS A 402 -5.76 -28.78 21.72
N GLN A 403 -5.37 -29.27 20.54
CA GLN A 403 -4.24 -28.71 19.79
C GLN A 403 -4.50 -27.25 19.38
N GLN A 404 -5.70 -26.93 18.87
CA GLN A 404 -6.07 -25.56 18.50
C GLN A 404 -6.01 -24.59 19.68
N ASN A 405 -6.50 -24.99 20.86
CA ASN A 405 -6.39 -24.17 22.07
C ASN A 405 -4.92 -23.99 22.50
N ALA A 406 -4.10 -25.03 22.37
CA ALA A 406 -2.68 -24.98 22.69
C ALA A 406 -1.91 -24.06 21.72
N ASP A 407 -2.20 -24.11 20.42
CA ASP A 407 -1.57 -23.27 19.40
C ASP A 407 -1.96 -21.79 19.55
N LEU A 408 -3.22 -21.52 19.90
CA LEU A 408 -3.71 -20.17 20.16
C LEU A 408 -3.09 -19.56 21.42
N LYS A 409 -3.00 -20.33 22.52
CA LYS A 409 -2.34 -19.90 23.76
C LYS A 409 -0.83 -19.76 23.54
N GLY A 410 -0.27 -20.69 22.79
CA GLY A 410 1.14 -20.90 22.56
C GLY A 410 1.98 -21.06 23.82
N ASN A 411 3.29 -21.15 23.61
CA ASN A 411 4.30 -21.35 24.64
C ASN A 411 5.55 -20.50 24.32
N GLY A 412 6.18 -19.91 25.34
CA GLY A 412 7.40 -19.11 25.19
C GLY A 412 7.14 -17.61 25.07
N GLY A 413 8.00 -16.92 24.31
CA GLY A 413 7.99 -15.46 24.17
C GLY A 413 8.91 -14.72 25.14
N ASP A 414 9.28 -13.51 24.76
CA ASP A 414 9.99 -12.53 25.58
C ASP A 414 9.27 -11.18 25.43
N PRO A 415 8.38 -10.83 26.37
CA PRO A 415 7.64 -9.57 26.34
C PRO A 415 8.55 -8.34 26.31
N ALA A 416 9.78 -8.42 26.83
CA ALA A 416 10.74 -7.31 26.78
C ALA A 416 11.24 -7.05 25.35
N GLN A 417 11.16 -8.06 24.46
CA GLN A 417 11.48 -7.96 23.03
C GLN A 417 10.22 -7.87 22.15
N GLY A 418 9.03 -7.74 22.75
CA GLY A 418 7.75 -7.70 22.02
C GLY A 418 7.35 -9.05 21.40
N GLN A 419 7.90 -10.16 21.89
CA GLN A 419 7.55 -11.51 21.45
C GLN A 419 6.57 -12.13 22.43
N PHE A 420 5.39 -12.51 21.94
CA PHE A 420 4.31 -13.07 22.75
C PHE A 420 4.01 -14.51 22.30
N PRO A 421 3.63 -15.41 23.22
CA PRO A 421 3.44 -16.82 22.92
C PRO A 421 2.27 -17.10 21.96
N GLU A 422 1.25 -16.26 21.94
CA GLU A 422 -0.04 -16.53 21.29
C GLU A 422 0.07 -16.70 19.77
N PHE A 423 -0.83 -17.51 19.19
CA PHE A 423 -0.90 -17.82 17.75
C PHE A 423 0.38 -18.47 17.18
N GLN A 424 0.80 -19.62 17.72
CA GLN A 424 1.91 -20.42 17.15
C GLN A 424 1.60 -20.98 15.75
N GLN A 425 0.32 -21.06 15.39
CA GLN A 425 -0.18 -21.39 14.07
C GLN A 425 -1.11 -20.27 13.58
N PRO A 426 -1.26 -20.08 12.25
CA PRO A 426 -2.00 -18.97 11.66
C PRO A 426 -3.53 -19.14 11.79
N HIS A 427 -4.04 -19.04 13.01
CA HIS A 427 -5.47 -19.08 13.30
C HIS A 427 -6.15 -17.74 13.01
N LEU A 428 -7.43 -17.82 12.61
CA LEU A 428 -8.35 -16.68 12.70
C LEU A 428 -9.27 -16.91 13.90
N MET A 429 -9.18 -16.06 14.92
CA MET A 429 -10.08 -16.09 16.08
C MET A 429 -11.09 -14.95 16.02
N LEU A 430 -12.38 -15.30 16.04
CA LEU A 430 -13.47 -14.34 16.22
C LEU A 430 -13.96 -14.43 17.68
N ALA A 431 -13.97 -13.32 18.40
CA ALA A 431 -14.34 -13.31 19.80
C ALA A 431 -15.18 -12.08 20.17
N SER A 432 -16.19 -12.29 21.01
CA SER A 432 -17.04 -11.23 21.52
C SER A 432 -17.64 -11.68 22.86
N PRO A 433 -17.69 -10.81 23.87
CA PRO A 433 -18.33 -11.14 25.14
C PRO A 433 -19.86 -11.19 25.04
N ALA A 434 -20.45 -10.57 24.01
CA ALA A 434 -21.91 -10.42 23.88
C ALA A 434 -22.54 -11.37 22.85
N GLY A 435 -21.90 -11.58 21.71
CA GLY A 435 -22.47 -12.33 20.58
C GLY A 435 -21.64 -12.22 19.31
N ILE A 436 -21.82 -13.19 18.40
CA ILE A 436 -21.22 -13.21 17.06
C ILE A 436 -22.33 -13.59 16.08
N GLU A 437 -22.66 -12.68 15.16
CA GLU A 437 -23.68 -12.88 14.15
C GLU A 437 -23.05 -13.03 12.76
N SER A 438 -23.56 -13.97 11.98
CA SER A 438 -23.25 -14.10 10.55
C SER A 438 -24.54 -14.03 9.75
N SER A 439 -24.64 -13.08 8.83
CA SER A 439 -25.86 -12.81 8.06
C SER A 439 -25.53 -12.49 6.61
N THR A 440 -26.39 -12.95 5.70
CA THR A 440 -26.35 -12.66 4.27
C THR A 440 -27.74 -12.82 3.69
N ALA A 441 -28.03 -12.10 2.61
CA ALA A 441 -29.23 -12.34 1.80
C ALA A 441 -29.10 -13.60 0.94
N GLY A 442 -27.86 -14.05 0.68
CA GLY A 442 -27.56 -15.23 -0.11
C GLY A 442 -27.36 -16.48 0.75
N SER A 443 -26.40 -17.32 0.36
CA SER A 443 -26.04 -18.53 1.10
C SER A 443 -24.86 -18.29 2.04
N THR A 444 -24.92 -18.88 3.23
CA THR A 444 -23.76 -19.03 4.13
C THR A 444 -23.15 -20.42 3.93
N HIS A 445 -21.83 -20.51 3.75
CA HIS A 445 -21.10 -21.76 3.62
C HIS A 445 -20.00 -21.85 4.68
N GLN A 446 -19.97 -22.95 5.44
CA GLN A 446 -18.94 -23.27 6.42
C GLN A 446 -18.31 -24.60 6.02
N GLN A 447 -16.99 -24.62 5.84
CA GLN A 447 -16.26 -25.79 5.35
C GLN A 447 -14.94 -25.97 6.09
N SER A 448 -14.65 -27.22 6.44
CA SER A 448 -13.46 -27.70 7.12
C SER A 448 -13.05 -28.99 6.43
N ASN A 449 -11.76 -29.12 6.10
CA ASN A 449 -11.23 -30.38 5.57
C ASN A 449 -11.07 -31.46 6.66
N ALA A 450 -10.88 -31.03 7.91
CA ALA A 450 -10.82 -31.91 9.08
C ALA A 450 -12.19 -31.99 9.75
N HIS A 451 -12.34 -31.40 10.94
CA HIS A 451 -13.56 -31.51 11.74
C HIS A 451 -14.38 -30.21 11.75
N HIS A 452 -15.70 -30.36 11.83
CA HIS A 452 -16.66 -29.31 12.10
C HIS A 452 -17.24 -29.48 13.50
N ALA A 453 -16.66 -28.76 14.48
CA ALA A 453 -17.13 -28.79 15.86
C ALA A 453 -18.05 -27.60 16.14
N ILE A 454 -19.23 -27.87 16.71
CA ILE A 454 -20.19 -26.85 17.15
C ILE A 454 -20.51 -27.15 18.61
N THR A 455 -20.24 -26.18 19.49
CA THR A 455 -20.50 -26.30 20.92
C THR A 455 -21.45 -25.20 21.39
N SER A 456 -22.43 -25.56 22.21
CA SER A 456 -23.31 -24.62 22.91
C SER A 456 -23.38 -25.00 24.38
N GLY A 457 -23.20 -24.03 25.28
CA GLY A 457 -23.47 -24.22 26.71
C GLY A 457 -24.97 -24.28 27.03
N GLY A 458 -25.82 -23.80 26.11
CA GLY A 458 -27.28 -23.88 26.18
C GLY A 458 -27.83 -24.84 25.13
N HIS A 459 -28.86 -24.41 24.40
CA HIS A 459 -29.39 -25.18 23.27
C HIS A 459 -28.56 -24.94 22.00
N ALA A 460 -28.40 -25.98 21.18
CA ALA A 460 -28.09 -25.84 19.77
C ALA A 460 -29.41 -25.93 19.00
N SER A 461 -29.85 -24.83 18.39
CA SER A 461 -31.13 -24.74 17.67
C SER A 461 -30.88 -24.61 16.18
N ILE A 462 -31.55 -25.44 15.38
CA ILE A 462 -31.47 -25.41 13.92
C ILE A 462 -32.89 -25.28 13.39
N ALA A 463 -33.17 -24.17 12.68
CA ALA A 463 -34.43 -23.92 12.02
C ALA A 463 -34.19 -23.73 10.52
N SER A 464 -34.91 -24.49 9.69
CA SER A 464 -34.87 -24.38 8.24
C SER A 464 -36.25 -24.00 7.73
N GLY A 465 -36.32 -23.01 6.83
CA GLY A 465 -37.57 -22.64 6.17
C GLY A 465 -38.07 -23.69 5.18
N ARG A 466 -37.22 -24.68 4.83
CA ARG A 466 -37.57 -25.80 3.95
C ARG A 466 -37.18 -27.11 4.62
N SER A 467 -36.08 -27.73 4.20
CA SER A 467 -35.64 -29.04 4.69
C SER A 467 -34.40 -28.90 5.55
N PHE A 468 -34.27 -29.74 6.58
CA PHE A 468 -32.99 -30.04 7.21
C PHE A 468 -32.44 -31.30 6.56
N LEU A 469 -31.33 -31.17 5.83
CA LEU A 469 -30.71 -32.26 5.09
C LEU A 469 -29.38 -32.64 5.75
N ALA A 470 -29.22 -33.91 6.08
CA ALA A 470 -27.99 -34.45 6.64
C ALA A 470 -27.56 -35.67 5.83
N SER A 471 -26.30 -35.69 5.39
CA SER A 471 -25.72 -36.81 4.63
C SER A 471 -24.31 -37.03 5.12
N ALA A 472 -24.00 -38.27 5.52
CA ALA A 472 -22.68 -38.68 5.99
C ALA A 472 -22.23 -39.92 5.22
N LYS A 473 -20.93 -39.98 4.88
CA LYS A 473 -20.35 -41.12 4.16
C LYS A 473 -20.34 -42.39 5.00
N ASP A 474 -19.98 -42.26 6.27
CA ASP A 474 -19.77 -43.41 7.15
C ASP A 474 -20.96 -43.62 8.10
N ALA A 475 -21.32 -42.63 8.92
CA ALA A 475 -22.45 -42.77 9.86
C ALA A 475 -23.07 -41.43 10.28
N ILE A 476 -24.37 -41.47 10.62
CA ILE A 476 -25.04 -40.44 11.43
C ILE A 476 -25.34 -41.06 12.79
N ARG A 477 -24.78 -40.46 13.86
CA ARG A 477 -24.97 -40.93 15.24
C ARG A 477 -25.58 -39.83 16.09
N LEU A 478 -26.77 -40.10 16.65
CA LEU A 478 -27.51 -39.18 17.51
C LEU A 478 -27.58 -39.75 18.93
N PHE A 479 -27.12 -38.97 19.90
CA PHE A 479 -27.12 -39.38 21.31
C PHE A 479 -27.79 -38.33 22.18
N ALA A 480 -28.76 -38.74 22.98
CA ALA A 480 -29.44 -37.91 23.96
C ALA A 480 -29.26 -38.53 25.36
N TYR A 481 -28.52 -37.84 26.23
CA TYR A 481 -28.09 -38.41 27.52
C TYR A 481 -29.22 -38.52 28.55
N ARG A 482 -30.08 -37.49 28.66
CA ARG A 482 -31.02 -37.36 29.80
C ARG A 482 -32.50 -37.42 29.46
N LEU A 483 -32.93 -36.70 28.41
CA LEU A 483 -34.37 -36.50 28.13
C LEU A 483 -34.89 -37.33 26.94
N GLY A 484 -34.05 -38.20 26.38
CA GLY A 484 -34.39 -39.05 25.24
C GLY A 484 -34.42 -38.30 23.89
N LEU A 485 -34.70 -39.06 22.84
CA LEU A 485 -34.81 -38.59 21.45
C LEU A 485 -36.28 -38.60 21.03
N LYS A 486 -36.73 -37.54 20.35
CA LYS A 486 -38.06 -37.48 19.71
C LYS A 486 -37.91 -37.24 18.22
N LEU A 487 -38.49 -38.14 17.42
CA LEU A 487 -38.55 -38.04 15.96
C LEU A 487 -40.03 -38.03 15.56
N VAL A 488 -40.51 -36.89 15.08
CA VAL A 488 -41.93 -36.65 14.81
C VAL A 488 -42.09 -35.97 13.46
N ALA A 489 -42.94 -36.52 12.60
CA ALA A 489 -43.45 -35.84 11.41
C ALA A 489 -44.90 -35.41 11.67
N ALA A 490 -45.19 -34.12 11.52
CA ALA A 490 -46.51 -33.56 11.85
C ALA A 490 -47.58 -33.83 10.79
N SER A 491 -47.19 -34.15 9.55
CA SER A 491 -48.13 -34.36 8.44
C SER A 491 -47.67 -35.45 7.48
N GLY A 492 -46.38 -35.50 7.14
CA GLY A 492 -45.81 -36.58 6.33
C GLY A 492 -45.47 -37.83 7.14
N ASP A 493 -45.01 -38.85 6.42
CA ASP A 493 -44.63 -40.14 7.01
C ASP A 493 -43.24 -40.09 7.65
N ILE A 494 -42.96 -41.08 8.51
CA ILE A 494 -41.62 -41.36 9.02
C ILE A 494 -41.15 -42.66 8.35
N ASP A 495 -40.22 -42.54 7.41
CA ASP A 495 -39.59 -43.68 6.74
C ASP A 495 -38.26 -44.03 7.40
N MET A 496 -38.13 -45.29 7.86
CA MET A 496 -36.89 -45.86 8.39
C MET A 496 -36.52 -47.08 7.57
N GLN A 497 -35.35 -47.03 6.91
CA GLN A 497 -34.94 -48.08 5.98
C GLN A 497 -33.46 -48.43 6.16
N ALA A 498 -33.15 -49.72 6.16
CA ALA A 498 -31.80 -50.24 6.01
C ALA A 498 -31.73 -51.04 4.70
N LEU A 499 -31.15 -50.43 3.66
CA LEU A 499 -31.21 -50.98 2.29
C LEU A 499 -30.41 -52.28 2.09
N LYS A 500 -29.44 -52.55 2.98
CA LYS A 500 -28.55 -53.73 2.89
C LYS A 500 -28.48 -54.56 4.17
N ASN A 501 -28.78 -53.94 5.32
CA ASN A 501 -28.60 -54.53 6.64
C ASN A 501 -29.93 -54.48 7.41
N GLY A 502 -29.93 -54.87 8.68
CA GLY A 502 -31.13 -54.84 9.51
C GLY A 502 -31.42 -53.48 10.14
N ILE A 503 -32.67 -53.31 10.58
CA ILE A 503 -33.08 -52.27 11.52
C ILE A 503 -33.16 -52.89 12.92
N ASN A 504 -32.45 -52.31 13.88
CA ASN A 504 -32.44 -52.77 15.27
C ASN A 504 -33.20 -51.79 16.15
N ILE A 505 -34.32 -52.21 16.75
CA ILE A 505 -35.10 -51.42 17.70
C ILE A 505 -35.06 -52.13 19.05
N LEU A 506 -34.41 -51.53 20.03
CA LEU A 506 -34.27 -52.07 21.39
C LEU A 506 -34.79 -51.08 22.42
N ALA A 507 -35.60 -51.56 23.35
CA ALA A 507 -36.02 -50.79 24.53
C ALA A 507 -35.92 -51.67 25.78
N LYS A 508 -35.44 -51.08 26.89
CA LYS A 508 -35.29 -51.79 28.17
C LYS A 508 -36.63 -52.09 28.84
N LEU A 509 -37.65 -51.28 28.59
CA LEU A 509 -38.96 -51.38 29.22
C LEU A 509 -40.00 -51.93 28.26
N GLU A 510 -40.37 -51.14 27.24
CA GLU A 510 -41.47 -51.47 26.34
C GLU A 510 -41.16 -51.00 24.92
N ILE A 511 -41.59 -51.79 23.93
CA ILE A 511 -41.72 -51.37 22.54
C ILE A 511 -43.22 -51.37 22.21
N ARG A 512 -43.78 -50.20 21.93
CA ARG A 512 -45.20 -50.01 21.59
C ARG A 512 -45.35 -49.62 20.12
N MET A 513 -46.10 -50.42 19.37
CA MET A 513 -46.41 -50.18 17.96
C MET A 513 -47.92 -50.07 17.79
N GLU A 514 -48.42 -48.90 17.38
CA GLU A 514 -49.86 -48.63 17.29
C GLU A 514 -50.22 -47.91 16.00
N GLY A 515 -51.35 -48.30 15.43
CA GLY A 515 -51.92 -47.70 14.23
C GLY A 515 -53.27 -48.31 13.94
N LYS A 516 -53.98 -47.76 12.93
CA LYS A 516 -55.24 -48.37 12.45
C LYS A 516 -55.00 -49.78 11.88
N ARG A 517 -53.79 -50.04 11.36
CA ARG A 517 -53.32 -51.32 10.84
C ARG A 517 -51.81 -51.42 11.11
N VAL A 518 -51.35 -52.60 11.53
CA VAL A 518 -49.92 -52.92 11.70
C VAL A 518 -49.61 -54.11 10.80
N ASP A 519 -48.83 -53.88 9.75
CA ASP A 519 -48.40 -54.92 8.82
C ASP A 519 -46.98 -55.35 9.15
N ILE A 520 -46.80 -56.64 9.44
CA ILE A 520 -45.48 -57.26 9.68
C ILE A 520 -45.29 -58.30 8.59
N THR A 521 -44.32 -58.06 7.71
CA THR A 521 -44.01 -58.94 6.58
C THR A 521 -42.53 -59.31 6.62
N GLY A 522 -42.24 -60.61 6.48
CA GLY A 522 -40.89 -61.12 6.28
C GLY A 522 -40.88 -62.05 5.07
N LEU A 523 -39.85 -61.96 4.24
CA LEU A 523 -39.72 -62.78 3.02
C LEU A 523 -39.51 -64.26 3.37
N ASP A 524 -38.62 -64.54 4.33
CA ASP A 524 -38.36 -65.91 4.80
C ASP A 524 -39.32 -66.36 5.90
N GLY A 525 -39.83 -65.40 6.69
CA GLY A 525 -40.81 -65.64 7.74
C GLY A 525 -40.87 -64.54 8.80
N VAL A 526 -41.84 -64.66 9.70
CA VAL A 526 -42.06 -63.78 10.86
C VAL A 526 -42.09 -64.63 12.12
N ARG A 527 -41.26 -64.29 13.11
CA ARG A 527 -41.23 -64.91 14.45
C ARG A 527 -41.62 -63.89 15.51
N ILE A 528 -42.64 -64.19 16.29
CA ILE A 528 -43.03 -63.43 17.49
C ILE A 528 -42.71 -64.31 18.69
N ASN A 529 -41.85 -63.84 19.61
CA ASN A 529 -41.41 -64.62 20.76
C ASN A 529 -41.46 -63.76 22.04
N GLY A 530 -41.98 -64.33 23.12
CA GLY A 530 -41.95 -63.73 24.46
C GLY A 530 -42.17 -64.76 25.57
N GLY A 531 -41.41 -64.63 26.66
CA GLY A 531 -41.65 -65.40 27.90
C GLY A 531 -41.60 -66.93 27.76
N GLY A 532 -40.87 -67.47 26.77
CA GLY A 532 -40.82 -68.91 26.49
C GLY A 532 -41.98 -69.43 25.63
N SER A 533 -42.77 -68.55 25.01
CA SER A 533 -43.78 -68.88 24.00
C SER A 533 -43.47 -68.15 22.69
N TYR A 534 -43.87 -68.73 21.56
CA TYR A 534 -43.64 -68.12 20.25
C TYR A 534 -44.68 -68.52 19.20
N ILE A 535 -44.74 -67.72 18.14
CA ILE A 535 -45.45 -67.97 16.89
C ILE A 535 -44.47 -67.78 15.75
N ASP A 536 -44.30 -68.80 14.93
CA ASP A 536 -43.51 -68.76 13.70
C ASP A 536 -44.43 -68.88 12.50
N VAL A 537 -44.29 -67.95 11.56
CA VAL A 537 -45.02 -67.93 10.29
C VAL A 537 -43.99 -67.97 9.17
N SER A 538 -44.01 -69.00 8.34
CA SER A 538 -43.07 -69.16 7.21
C SER A 538 -43.73 -69.93 6.06
N ALA A 539 -42.99 -70.10 4.95
CA ALA A 539 -43.42 -70.96 3.84
C ALA A 539 -43.65 -72.43 4.25
N ALA A 540 -43.06 -72.89 5.36
CA ALA A 540 -43.29 -74.22 5.91
C ALA A 540 -44.59 -74.36 6.71
N GLY A 541 -45.28 -73.25 7.02
CA GLY A 541 -46.52 -73.23 7.79
C GLY A 541 -46.48 -72.29 9.00
N ILE A 542 -47.50 -72.42 9.86
CA ILE A 542 -47.64 -71.66 11.12
C ILE A 542 -47.37 -72.62 12.29
N VAL A 543 -46.40 -72.29 13.14
CA VAL A 543 -46.01 -73.08 14.31
C VAL A 543 -46.20 -72.27 15.60
N HIS A 544 -46.95 -72.83 16.54
CA HIS A 544 -47.09 -72.30 17.89
C HIS A 544 -46.31 -73.19 18.88
N GLY A 545 -45.47 -72.59 19.73
CA GLY A 545 -44.78 -73.29 20.80
C GLY A 545 -44.88 -72.54 22.12
N THR A 546 -45.03 -73.28 23.23
CA THR A 546 -45.07 -72.70 24.58
C THR A 546 -44.60 -73.72 25.62
N ASN A 547 -43.91 -73.24 26.66
CA ASN A 547 -43.60 -74.04 27.85
C ASN A 547 -44.79 -74.20 28.80
N GLY A 548 -45.85 -73.41 28.62
CA GLY A 548 -47.06 -73.42 29.44
C GLY A 548 -48.21 -74.17 28.79
N ALA A 549 -49.43 -73.95 29.31
CA ALA A 549 -50.64 -74.44 28.66
C ALA A 549 -50.97 -73.59 27.43
N PHE A 550 -51.17 -74.24 26.27
CA PHE A 550 -51.72 -73.58 25.09
C PHE A 550 -53.25 -73.52 25.19
N GLN A 551 -53.80 -72.34 25.46
CA GLN A 551 -55.25 -72.13 25.63
C GLN A 551 -55.75 -71.18 24.54
N VAL A 552 -56.83 -71.57 23.86
CA VAL A 552 -57.51 -70.76 22.85
C VAL A 552 -58.95 -70.55 23.30
N HIS A 553 -59.33 -69.30 23.54
CA HIS A 553 -60.70 -68.93 23.92
C HIS A 553 -61.40 -68.27 22.73
N ALA A 554 -62.47 -68.87 22.21
CA ALA A 554 -63.28 -68.28 21.13
C ALA A 554 -64.79 -68.57 21.30
N GLY A 555 -65.64 -67.68 20.79
CA GLY A 555 -67.10 -67.88 20.75
C GLY A 555 -67.56 -68.92 19.72
N ASN A 556 -66.71 -69.27 18.75
CA ASN A 556 -66.89 -70.35 17.78
C ASN A 556 -65.50 -70.83 17.30
N HIS A 557 -65.31 -72.14 17.16
CA HIS A 557 -64.11 -72.75 16.58
C HIS A 557 -64.48 -73.45 15.27
N SER A 558 -64.06 -72.89 14.14
CA SER A 558 -64.27 -73.47 12.82
C SER A 558 -62.92 -73.60 12.10
N PHE A 559 -62.54 -74.82 11.77
CA PHE A 559 -61.39 -75.10 10.90
C PHE A 559 -61.95 -75.38 9.50
N ALA A 560 -62.12 -74.33 8.70
CA ALA A 560 -62.52 -74.46 7.31
C ALA A 560 -61.39 -75.08 6.47
N GLY A 561 -61.75 -75.75 5.38
CA GLY A 561 -60.78 -76.24 4.39
C GLY A 561 -59.97 -75.11 3.73
N PRO A 562 -58.95 -75.43 2.93
CA PRO A 562 -58.00 -74.45 2.40
C PRO A 562 -58.69 -73.37 1.57
N ASP A 563 -58.51 -72.11 1.94
CA ASP A 563 -58.89 -70.96 1.12
C ASP A 563 -57.78 -70.76 0.06
N SER A 564 -58.10 -70.95 -1.23
CA SER A 564 -57.12 -70.91 -2.33
C SER A 564 -56.72 -69.47 -2.72
N ARG A 565 -56.60 -68.57 -1.74
CA ARG A 565 -56.16 -67.20 -1.99
C ARG A 565 -54.63 -67.16 -2.11
N PRO A 566 -54.06 -66.73 -3.24
CA PRO A 566 -52.62 -66.57 -3.36
C PRO A 566 -52.15 -65.49 -2.38
N VAL A 567 -51.20 -65.84 -1.51
CA VAL A 567 -50.51 -64.88 -0.66
C VAL A 567 -49.53 -64.12 -1.54
N VAL A 568 -49.77 -62.82 -1.71
CA VAL A 568 -48.90 -61.95 -2.53
C VAL A 568 -47.68 -61.58 -1.69
N SER A 569 -46.50 -62.06 -2.09
CA SER A 569 -45.23 -61.57 -1.57
C SER A 569 -45.08 -60.10 -1.96
N HIS A 570 -44.87 -59.22 -0.99
CA HIS A 570 -44.45 -57.85 -1.28
C HIS A 570 -42.94 -57.89 -1.47
N ALA A 571 -42.49 -57.84 -2.73
CA ALA A 571 -41.10 -57.59 -3.03
C ALA A 571 -40.74 -56.18 -2.54
N VAL A 572 -39.68 -56.05 -1.74
CA VAL A 572 -39.09 -54.75 -1.43
C VAL A 572 -38.32 -54.31 -2.68
N THR A 573 -39.02 -53.70 -3.63
CA THR A 573 -38.38 -53.16 -4.83
C THR A 573 -37.43 -52.03 -4.45
N SER A 574 -36.16 -52.17 -4.83
CA SER A 574 -35.16 -51.11 -4.73
C SER A 574 -35.61 -49.88 -5.51
N ALA A 575 -35.32 -48.67 -5.01
CA ALA A 575 -35.77 -47.40 -5.58
C ALA A 575 -35.04 -46.99 -6.89
N LEU A 576 -34.35 -47.90 -7.57
CA LEU A 576 -33.77 -47.65 -8.89
C LEU A 576 -34.84 -47.91 -9.94
N LYS A 577 -35.30 -46.86 -10.60
CA LYS A 577 -36.28 -46.95 -11.69
C LYS A 577 -35.57 -47.34 -13.00
N PRO A 578 -36.16 -48.24 -13.82
CA PRO A 578 -35.76 -48.37 -15.22
C PRO A 578 -35.80 -46.99 -15.91
N ASP A 579 -34.86 -46.73 -16.82
CA ASP A 579 -34.69 -45.48 -17.58
C ASP A 579 -34.14 -44.23 -16.88
N GLU A 580 -33.73 -44.28 -15.60
CA GLU A 580 -33.09 -43.14 -14.92
C GLU A 580 -31.55 -43.11 -15.13
N PRO A 581 -30.96 -42.02 -15.66
CA PRO A 581 -29.52 -41.97 -15.94
C PRO A 581 -28.71 -41.93 -14.65
N LEU A 582 -27.82 -42.91 -14.47
CA LEU A 582 -26.86 -42.93 -13.36
C LEU A 582 -25.63 -42.07 -13.72
N PRO A 583 -25.35 -40.96 -13.01
CA PRO A 583 -24.16 -40.16 -13.28
C PRO A 583 -22.91 -40.90 -12.79
N VAL A 584 -22.04 -41.30 -13.72
CA VAL A 584 -20.68 -41.77 -13.39
C VAL A 584 -19.82 -40.55 -13.10
N VAL A 585 -19.33 -40.48 -11.87
CA VAL A 585 -18.42 -39.42 -11.42
C VAL A 585 -17.04 -40.01 -11.10
N ASP A 586 -15.99 -39.24 -11.33
CA ASP A 586 -14.64 -39.59 -10.89
C ASP A 586 -14.48 -39.44 -9.37
N ALA A 587 -13.29 -39.76 -8.85
CA ALA A 587 -12.98 -39.63 -7.42
C ALA A 587 -13.05 -38.19 -6.87
N LEU A 588 -13.22 -37.20 -7.76
CA LEU A 588 -13.32 -35.77 -7.47
C LEU A 588 -14.75 -35.22 -7.70
N GLY A 589 -15.70 -36.07 -8.09
CA GLY A 589 -17.11 -35.69 -8.32
C GLY A 589 -17.42 -35.14 -9.70
N ASN A 590 -16.48 -35.16 -10.65
CA ASN A 590 -16.73 -34.69 -12.02
C ASN A 590 -17.41 -35.78 -12.85
N ARG A 591 -18.40 -35.41 -13.67
CA ARG A 591 -19.02 -36.33 -14.63
C ARG A 591 -17.99 -36.84 -15.63
N VAL A 592 -17.93 -38.16 -15.83
CA VAL A 592 -17.06 -38.81 -16.80
C VAL A 592 -17.83 -39.05 -18.11
N PRO A 593 -17.52 -38.34 -19.21
CA PRO A 593 -18.14 -38.58 -20.52
C PRO A 593 -17.82 -40.01 -21.02
N ASP A 594 -18.77 -40.63 -21.73
CA ASP A 594 -18.61 -41.92 -22.44
C ASP A 594 -18.23 -43.15 -21.60
N SER A 595 -18.54 -43.13 -20.30
CA SER A 595 -18.26 -44.26 -19.41
C SER A 595 -19.26 -45.41 -19.61
N HIS A 596 -18.72 -46.60 -19.90
CA HIS A 596 -19.49 -47.84 -20.00
C HIS A 596 -19.55 -48.54 -18.64
N VAL A 597 -20.75 -48.75 -18.11
CA VAL A 597 -20.95 -49.49 -16.86
C VAL A 597 -21.42 -50.91 -17.21
N ILE A 598 -20.68 -51.93 -16.79
CA ILE A 598 -21.14 -53.31 -16.91
C ILE A 598 -21.74 -53.71 -15.57
N VAL A 599 -23.04 -53.96 -15.59
CA VAL A 599 -23.81 -54.48 -14.47
C VAL A 599 -23.75 -56.00 -14.56
N ARG A 600 -23.13 -56.67 -13.57
CA ARG A 600 -23.07 -58.14 -13.52
C ARG A 600 -24.14 -58.67 -12.56
N PRO A 601 -25.08 -59.50 -13.03
CA PRO A 601 -25.95 -60.24 -12.12
C PRO A 601 -25.15 -61.32 -11.36
N GLY A 602 -25.69 -61.76 -10.22
CA GLY A 602 -25.21 -62.92 -9.46
C GLY A 602 -25.14 -64.20 -10.31
N GLN A 603 -24.49 -65.24 -9.76
CA GLN A 603 -23.73 -66.28 -10.47
C GLN A 603 -24.33 -67.07 -11.66
N ASP A 604 -25.58 -66.87 -12.13
CA ASP A 604 -26.17 -67.71 -13.19
C ASP A 604 -27.00 -66.98 -14.28
N GLU A 605 -26.76 -65.69 -14.57
CA GLU A 605 -27.48 -64.97 -15.65
C GLU A 605 -26.59 -64.32 -16.72
N THR A 606 -27.15 -64.15 -17.92
CA THR A 606 -26.49 -63.57 -19.12
C THR A 606 -26.12 -62.09 -18.94
N ARG A 607 -24.97 -61.69 -19.48
CA ARG A 607 -24.39 -60.34 -19.37
C ARG A 607 -25.22 -59.32 -20.17
N THR A 608 -25.64 -58.24 -19.53
CA THR A 608 -26.24 -57.08 -20.21
C THR A 608 -25.18 -55.98 -20.36
N ALA A 609 -24.87 -55.59 -21.61
CA ALA A 609 -24.01 -54.45 -21.90
C ALA A 609 -24.84 -53.16 -21.86
N ILE A 610 -24.35 -52.13 -21.17
CA ILE A 610 -24.95 -50.79 -21.19
C ILE A 610 -24.15 -49.93 -22.17
N GLU A 611 -24.69 -49.71 -23.37
CA GLU A 611 -24.25 -48.64 -24.27
C GLU A 611 -25.07 -47.37 -23.96
N GLY A 612 -24.39 -46.24 -23.72
CA GLY A 612 -25.06 -44.94 -23.54
C GLY A 612 -25.69 -44.68 -22.17
N GLY A 613 -25.31 -45.43 -21.12
CA GLY A 613 -25.70 -45.12 -19.73
C GLY A 613 -27.15 -45.43 -19.36
N LYS A 614 -27.87 -46.23 -20.16
CA LYS A 614 -29.24 -46.67 -19.89
C LYS A 614 -29.31 -48.17 -19.60
N VAL A 615 -29.96 -48.55 -18.51
CA VAL A 615 -30.25 -49.95 -18.20
C VAL A 615 -31.31 -50.46 -19.20
N ALA A 616 -31.13 -51.67 -19.73
CA ALA A 616 -32.08 -52.26 -20.68
C ALA A 616 -33.48 -52.42 -20.03
N PRO A 617 -34.59 -52.22 -20.78
CA PRO A 617 -35.95 -52.24 -20.21
C PRO A 617 -36.36 -53.58 -19.58
N ASP A 618 -35.65 -54.66 -19.91
CA ASP A 618 -35.88 -56.04 -19.52
C ASP A 618 -34.89 -56.56 -18.46
N ALA A 619 -34.01 -55.72 -17.92
CA ALA A 619 -33.02 -56.14 -16.93
C ALA A 619 -33.66 -56.32 -15.54
N SER A 620 -33.63 -57.57 -15.04
CA SER A 620 -33.84 -57.87 -13.61
C SER A 620 -32.74 -57.18 -12.80
N LEU A 621 -33.07 -56.45 -11.73
CA LEU A 621 -32.10 -55.65 -10.96
C LEU A 621 -31.75 -56.24 -9.58
N ASP A 622 -32.29 -57.41 -9.25
CA ASP A 622 -32.36 -57.87 -7.85
C ASP A 622 -31.00 -58.21 -7.21
N HIS A 623 -29.93 -58.46 -7.97
CA HIS A 623 -28.64 -58.93 -7.42
C HIS A 623 -27.38 -58.31 -8.06
N HIS A 624 -27.22 -56.98 -7.99
CA HIS A 624 -26.10 -56.30 -8.69
C HIS A 624 -25.00 -55.74 -7.78
N ILE A 625 -23.75 -56.05 -8.13
CA ILE A 625 -22.54 -55.43 -7.56
C ILE A 625 -21.93 -54.49 -8.60
N ILE A 626 -21.89 -53.19 -8.33
CA ILE A 626 -21.20 -52.21 -9.18
C ILE A 626 -19.69 -52.32 -8.93
N ARG A 627 -18.91 -52.72 -9.94
CA ARG A 627 -17.44 -52.64 -9.92
C ARG A 627 -16.94 -51.77 -11.06
N CYS A 628 -16.14 -50.76 -10.71
CA CYS A 628 -15.46 -49.88 -11.65
C CYS A 628 -14.30 -50.65 -12.34
N TRP A 629 -14.25 -50.61 -13.68
CA TRP A 629 -13.15 -51.17 -14.46
C TRP A 629 -12.17 -50.05 -14.87
N ARG A 630 -10.87 -50.25 -14.64
CA ARG A 630 -9.81 -49.35 -15.14
C ARG A 630 -9.48 -49.69 -16.60
N PRO A 631 -9.26 -48.70 -17.49
CA PRO A 631 -8.82 -48.98 -18.85
C PRO A 631 -7.42 -49.61 -18.86
N ARG A 632 -7.21 -50.58 -19.76
CA ARG A 632 -5.88 -51.07 -20.15
C ARG A 632 -5.09 -49.88 -20.74
N ARG A 633 -3.86 -49.68 -20.26
CA ARG A 633 -2.88 -48.76 -20.88
C ARG A 633 -2.69 -49.13 -22.36
N GLY A 634 -3.00 -48.19 -23.24
CA GLY A 634 -2.43 -48.07 -24.58
C GLY A 634 -1.47 -46.88 -24.55
#